data_AF-G0MAK4-F1
#
_entry.id   AF-G0MAK4-F1
#
_cell.length_a   1.000
_cell.length_b   1.000
_cell.length_c   1.000
_cell.angle_alpha   90.00
_cell.angle_beta   90.00
_cell.angle_gamma   90.00
#
_symmetry.space_group_name_H-M   'P 1'
#
loop_
_entity.id
_entity.type
_entity.pdbx_description
1 polymer ?
#
loop_
_entity_poly.entity_id
_entity_poly.type
_entity_poly.pdbx_seq_one_letter_code
_entity_poly.pdbx_strand_id
1 'polypeptide(L)'
;MSWNLLILLVFTGSVYSDSPGVPSRIKDVEVRSCNENTCARVDFRSYELDNNFFECEFVRVRDGTALIQTIRRDRELDFFGMEWNVYFSCDVEGLKKNETYIVRVFAINQKRQSPPSPAVIFSLDPNIGEWTPSMLQENIPPAPDRIHVVYGLGNRVILTWEKVISRENSNWMTSPIEYIIRYGDNKNTSLWNELTTINTWIILDDLMNGTSDTISYKCEFVRVHDGTTSIGTVIGCIEDPLVGGPNKMSTYFCHVEDLKTNESYSVRVFAINDNGQSPPSPAVIFSLDSNFGTRRPIPDVPENINVAYSLENRVNVTWEKVRMRENYATLKSPIEYSIRYGDNKNTSLWNELTTNNTWITLDDLINGTVYSAYLVSKENNLRSRNSYTFPIVIGEDMTGLPEPILTIEPEDKNGVFDFGDPITIKCTIPPNTYPLASTALLMGKQLETAISAQELVSHNNNISTHLAECTRLCYLDPEQVEENFPFHKLKSHYCSHIVLHYYQINFHDVYVTDKARNLLGKIENWRESIIEVSPKLILSLGSKQSTQHWQSLFGTKSNRKRVAKKLIDSLLLTAADGIELSWSKESMNQAANKNILKALINDIKKADKTKYFEIIVAATAESSYDNLYDYAHLNKTASLVVLHSHRLHFDSLPYIGHHSPLRPTSSMKNPNMTWQSLLRHWVLEKEFPHSKIVLSLTASTLPMTPIHNMRNSATFGERAYVHIDSKNDIHSQQEICESLESGTGIAEWDDTAQVPFLRQGNQIFAYDNVMSTHIKAVWASMEGVGLALHDVHQDDPNAVCNNKTAFPLLDVLSRAQVCRLCLDPHDINECDENDFVVSCHFELKENTPHFELNRVFDPKCTEIVVKQAQLVLGGKVKLKDAQQEKVLKKLIKSRPEKWKSGLVISISCGDSEEHLNQILGKDNMTSAIENVWKLMEKYKFSGVQLDCEKSVGRKNHVNFNTFVRKLAEKFEKTKASNGCNRTLSARFSSFTKSPSEYYNIPLLNQLFYVSIRMSETENEIDLPFFQNHSDPTSPSTEGFVKLWKNAGLISHRLILELSPYGWKDGKKAGEKVKTWQGDFCPAMNEPENVMHDYLSLTGSMPDKHGNFRFQRIEDFLYKVFGYIQREYLGGIAFNSMNGDDYMGFCGSGPFPIIHSIYNSEKCYYNGP
;
A
#
# COMPACT_ATOMS: atom_id res chain seq x y z
N MET A 1 -22.04 -26.44 42.91
CA MET A 1 -22.38 -27.11 41.64
C MET A 1 -21.67 -26.35 40.53
N SER A 2 -20.47 -26.82 40.16
CA SER A 2 -19.60 -26.23 39.16
C SER A 2 -20.10 -26.59 37.76
N TRP A 3 -20.56 -25.60 37.00
CA TRP A 3 -20.76 -25.73 35.56
C TRP A 3 -19.44 -25.37 34.88
N ASN A 4 -18.66 -26.39 34.50
CA ASN A 4 -17.51 -26.22 33.63
C ASN A 4 -18.03 -25.92 32.22
N LEU A 5 -18.01 -24.65 31.82
CA LEU A 5 -18.18 -24.25 30.42
C LEU A 5 -16.79 -24.23 29.77
N LEU A 6 -16.43 -25.30 29.05
CA LEU A 6 -15.21 -25.35 28.27
C LEU A 6 -15.48 -24.60 26.94
N ILE A 7 -15.01 -23.36 26.82
CA ILE A 7 -15.01 -22.63 25.55
C ILE A 7 -13.73 -23.01 24.81
N LEU A 8 -13.84 -23.83 23.77
CA LEU A 8 -12.75 -24.14 22.84
C LEU A 8 -12.80 -23.14 21.68
N LEU A 9 -11.89 -22.17 21.71
CA LEU A 9 -11.55 -21.31 20.57
C LEU A 9 -10.67 -22.13 19.61
N VAL A 10 -11.05 -22.22 18.33
CA VAL A 10 -10.25 -22.87 17.28
C VAL A 10 -9.52 -21.79 16.49
N PHE A 11 -8.21 -21.92 16.42
CA PHE A 11 -7.31 -21.05 15.66
C PHE A 11 -6.58 -21.88 14.60
N THR A 12 -6.45 -21.38 13.37
CA THR A 12 -5.70 -22.03 12.29
C THR A 12 -4.80 -21.03 11.58
N GLY A 13 -3.54 -21.37 11.32
CA GLY A 13 -2.59 -20.57 10.53
C GLY A 13 -2.02 -21.35 9.34
N SER A 14 -1.81 -20.68 8.21
CA SER A 14 -1.29 -21.25 6.94
C SER A 14 -0.05 -20.50 6.44
N VAL A 15 0.88 -21.17 5.74
CA VAL A 15 2.25 -20.69 5.40
C VAL A 15 2.63 -21.12 3.95
N TYR A 16 3.31 -20.28 3.14
CA TYR A 16 3.77 -20.57 1.74
C TYR A 16 5.30 -20.27 1.54
N SER A 17 6.01 -20.82 0.53
CA SER A 17 7.49 -20.62 0.36
C SER A 17 8.01 -20.74 -1.09
N ASP A 18 9.00 -19.92 -1.49
CA ASP A 18 9.77 -19.99 -2.77
C ASP A 18 11.21 -20.57 -2.57
N SER A 19 11.38 -21.88 -2.74
CA SER A 19 12.68 -22.58 -2.82
C SER A 19 12.66 -23.61 -3.96
N PRO A 20 13.82 -24.04 -4.51
CA PRO A 20 13.88 -24.83 -5.74
C PRO A 20 13.30 -26.23 -5.52
N GLY A 21 12.00 -26.32 -5.77
CA GLY A 21 11.19 -27.52 -5.64
C GLY A 21 11.21 -28.38 -6.90
N VAL A 22 10.26 -29.30 -6.95
CA VAL A 22 9.92 -30.06 -8.17
C VAL A 22 9.74 -29.06 -9.33
N PRO A 23 10.24 -29.32 -10.56
CA PRO A 23 10.16 -28.34 -11.63
C PRO A 23 8.72 -27.82 -11.78
N SER A 24 8.55 -26.50 -11.75
CA SER A 24 7.24 -25.85 -11.72
C SER A 24 6.37 -26.23 -12.93
N ARG A 25 5.05 -26.22 -12.73
CA ARG A 25 4.04 -26.64 -13.71
C ARG A 25 4.19 -25.86 -15.04
N ILE A 26 4.04 -26.51 -16.19
CA ILE A 26 4.01 -25.79 -17.48
C ILE A 26 2.74 -24.94 -17.55
N LYS A 27 2.89 -23.64 -17.85
CA LYS A 27 1.79 -22.66 -17.81
C LYS A 27 0.87 -22.81 -19.02
N ASP A 28 1.48 -22.96 -20.20
CA ASP A 28 0.80 -23.24 -21.46
C ASP A 28 1.76 -23.86 -22.48
N VAL A 29 1.18 -24.53 -23.47
CA VAL A 29 1.86 -25.21 -24.58
C VAL A 29 1.04 -24.98 -25.85
N GLU A 30 1.72 -24.68 -26.93
CA GLU A 30 1.20 -24.49 -28.27
C GLU A 30 2.01 -25.36 -29.25
N VAL A 31 1.35 -25.94 -30.24
CA VAL A 31 1.99 -26.83 -31.23
C VAL A 31 1.52 -26.47 -32.63
N ARG A 32 2.45 -26.24 -33.56
CA ARG A 32 2.21 -25.84 -34.96
C ARG A 32 2.98 -26.74 -35.93
N SER A 33 2.58 -26.81 -37.20
CA SER A 33 3.33 -27.57 -38.23
C SER A 33 4.56 -26.80 -38.70
N CYS A 34 5.73 -27.45 -38.84
CA CYS A 34 6.90 -26.85 -39.52
C CYS A 34 6.82 -27.10 -41.05
N ASN A 35 7.63 -26.38 -41.83
CA ASN A 35 7.63 -26.31 -43.31
C ASN A 35 7.86 -27.65 -44.07
N GLU A 36 8.00 -28.77 -43.38
CA GLU A 36 8.05 -30.09 -43.99
C GLU A 36 6.98 -30.99 -43.36
N ASN A 37 6.19 -31.65 -44.21
CA ASN A 37 4.95 -32.38 -43.88
C ASN A 37 5.05 -33.53 -42.85
N THR A 38 6.09 -33.59 -42.01
CA THR A 38 6.31 -34.60 -40.96
C THR A 38 6.92 -34.00 -39.68
N CYS A 39 6.80 -32.68 -39.46
CA CYS A 39 7.42 -31.94 -38.36
C CYS A 39 6.39 -31.08 -37.60
N ALA A 40 6.56 -30.92 -36.29
CA ALA A 40 5.79 -30.00 -35.46
C ALA A 40 6.69 -29.08 -34.61
N ARG A 41 6.46 -27.77 -34.67
CA ARG A 41 7.04 -26.78 -33.75
C ARG A 41 6.23 -26.72 -32.47
N VAL A 42 6.88 -26.82 -31.31
CA VAL A 42 6.24 -26.73 -29.99
C VAL A 42 6.72 -25.47 -29.29
N ASP A 43 5.79 -24.58 -28.95
CA ASP A 43 6.04 -23.33 -28.23
C ASP A 43 5.42 -23.39 -26.82
N PHE A 44 6.12 -23.00 -25.75
CA PHE A 44 5.56 -23.12 -24.39
C PHE A 44 6.15 -22.13 -23.36
N ARG A 45 5.43 -21.92 -22.24
CA ARG A 45 5.84 -21.05 -21.11
C ARG A 45 5.90 -21.79 -19.76
N SER A 46 6.87 -21.43 -18.92
CA SER A 46 7.14 -22.00 -17.59
C SER A 46 7.07 -20.92 -16.48
N TYR A 47 6.69 -21.29 -15.23
CA TYR A 47 6.61 -20.36 -14.08
C TYR A 47 7.98 -19.89 -13.54
N GLU A 48 9.10 -20.57 -13.84
CA GLU A 48 10.47 -20.16 -13.43
C GLU A 48 11.56 -20.46 -14.48
N LEU A 49 12.70 -19.75 -14.36
CA LEU A 49 13.83 -19.60 -15.30
C LEU A 49 14.94 -20.68 -15.21
N ASP A 50 14.90 -21.59 -14.23
CA ASP A 50 16.03 -22.47 -13.87
C ASP A 50 16.09 -23.82 -14.62
N ASN A 51 15.13 -24.13 -15.49
CA ASN A 51 15.10 -25.38 -16.26
C ASN A 51 15.84 -25.25 -17.60
N ASN A 52 16.91 -26.04 -17.78
CA ASN A 52 17.71 -26.05 -19.01
C ASN A 52 17.27 -27.10 -20.05
N PHE A 53 16.40 -28.03 -19.64
CA PHE A 53 15.96 -29.17 -20.44
C PHE A 53 14.46 -29.41 -20.28
N PHE A 54 13.80 -29.77 -21.37
CA PHE A 54 12.37 -30.08 -21.42
C PHE A 54 12.16 -31.34 -22.26
N GLU A 55 11.14 -32.13 -21.94
CA GLU A 55 10.75 -33.29 -22.74
C GLU A 55 9.37 -33.07 -23.34
N CYS A 56 9.30 -33.17 -24.67
CA CYS A 56 8.05 -33.16 -25.42
C CYS A 56 7.67 -34.60 -25.78
N GLU A 57 6.54 -35.06 -25.27
CA GLU A 57 5.97 -36.38 -25.54
C GLU A 57 4.79 -36.23 -26.52
N PHE A 58 4.86 -36.93 -27.66
CA PHE A 58 3.81 -37.05 -28.66
C PHE A 58 3.27 -38.48 -28.65
N VAL A 59 2.12 -38.69 -28.01
CA VAL A 59 1.46 -40.00 -27.96
C VAL A 59 0.44 -40.11 -29.08
N ARG A 60 0.66 -41.01 -30.05
CA ARG A 60 -0.30 -41.21 -31.14
C ARG A 60 -1.61 -41.75 -30.58
N VAL A 61 -2.72 -41.07 -30.87
CA VAL A 61 -4.05 -41.38 -30.31
C VAL A 61 -4.53 -42.77 -30.73
N ARG A 62 -4.17 -43.20 -31.95
CA ARG A 62 -4.66 -44.45 -32.56
C ARG A 62 -4.17 -45.71 -31.84
N ASP A 63 -2.90 -45.78 -31.51
CA ASP A 63 -2.24 -47.01 -31.02
C ASP A 63 -1.48 -46.80 -29.70
N GLY A 64 -1.44 -45.57 -29.17
CA GLY A 64 -0.78 -45.24 -27.92
C GLY A 64 0.74 -45.17 -28.02
N THR A 65 1.33 -45.25 -29.21
CA THR A 65 2.79 -45.18 -29.37
C THR A 65 3.31 -43.76 -29.09
N ALA A 66 4.27 -43.64 -28.17
CA ALA A 66 4.82 -42.35 -27.73
C ALA A 66 6.17 -42.06 -28.41
N LEU A 67 6.29 -40.87 -29.00
CA LEU A 67 7.53 -40.30 -29.48
C LEU A 67 7.96 -39.21 -28.49
N ILE A 68 9.13 -39.35 -27.86
CA ILE A 68 9.62 -38.38 -26.86
C ILE A 68 10.87 -37.73 -27.41
N GLN A 69 10.90 -36.40 -27.40
CA GLN A 69 12.06 -35.61 -27.81
C GLN A 69 12.46 -34.63 -26.71
N THR A 70 13.73 -34.72 -26.31
CA THR A 70 14.32 -33.83 -25.29
C THR A 70 14.89 -32.59 -25.95
N ILE A 71 14.50 -31.42 -25.44
CA ILE A 71 14.86 -30.12 -25.99
C ILE A 71 15.76 -29.39 -25.00
N ARG A 72 16.78 -28.72 -25.56
CA ARG A 72 17.71 -27.87 -24.82
C ARG A 72 17.46 -26.42 -25.19
N ARG A 73 17.50 -25.52 -24.20
CA ARG A 73 17.30 -24.08 -24.36
C ARG A 73 18.19 -23.48 -25.46
N ASP A 74 17.59 -22.93 -26.52
CA ASP A 74 18.27 -22.04 -27.48
C ASP A 74 17.92 -20.57 -27.20
N ARG A 75 18.90 -19.67 -27.35
CA ARG A 75 18.77 -18.24 -27.01
C ARG A 75 18.52 -17.42 -28.26
N GLU A 76 17.33 -16.87 -28.41
CA GLU A 76 17.13 -15.63 -29.16
C GLU A 76 16.41 -14.58 -28.31
N LEU A 77 16.92 -13.35 -28.42
CA LEU A 77 16.58 -12.17 -27.64
C LEU A 77 15.54 -11.32 -28.39
N ASP A 78 14.48 -10.90 -27.70
CA ASP A 78 13.51 -9.93 -28.24
C ASP A 78 13.75 -8.50 -27.70
N PHE A 79 13.51 -7.51 -28.56
CA PHE A 79 14.15 -6.17 -28.59
C PHE A 79 13.66 -5.12 -27.57
N PHE A 80 13.05 -5.51 -26.44
CA PHE A 80 12.48 -4.55 -25.45
C PHE A 80 12.78 -4.83 -23.97
N GLY A 81 13.83 -5.58 -23.63
CA GLY A 81 14.50 -5.47 -22.32
C GLY A 81 13.62 -5.57 -21.06
N MET A 82 12.51 -6.28 -21.09
CA MET A 82 11.68 -6.61 -19.92
C MET A 82 11.56 -8.13 -19.79
N GLU A 83 12.30 -8.71 -18.83
CA GLU A 83 12.28 -10.16 -18.52
C GLU A 83 11.15 -10.51 -17.55
N TRP A 84 9.94 -10.76 -18.05
CA TRP A 84 8.94 -11.62 -17.38
C TRP A 84 8.07 -12.28 -18.47
N ASN A 85 8.51 -13.47 -18.92
CA ASN A 85 7.85 -14.51 -19.74
C ASN A 85 8.84 -15.06 -20.79
N VAL A 86 9.64 -16.09 -20.46
CA VAL A 86 10.51 -16.74 -21.45
C VAL A 86 9.67 -17.70 -22.29
N TYR A 87 9.53 -17.38 -23.57
CA TYR A 87 8.94 -18.25 -24.57
C TYR A 87 10.00 -19.26 -25.04
N PHE A 88 9.65 -20.56 -25.06
CA PHE A 88 10.51 -21.62 -25.60
C PHE A 88 9.89 -22.15 -26.89
N SER A 89 10.71 -22.48 -27.89
CA SER A 89 10.28 -23.02 -29.19
C SER A 89 11.22 -24.13 -29.65
N CYS A 90 10.70 -25.20 -30.23
CA CYS A 90 11.51 -26.26 -30.83
C CYS A 90 10.77 -27.07 -31.89
N ASP A 91 11.51 -27.54 -32.90
CA ASP A 91 10.97 -28.41 -33.95
C ASP A 91 11.15 -29.90 -33.59
N VAL A 92 10.05 -30.65 -33.67
CA VAL A 92 9.95 -32.09 -33.41
C VAL A 92 9.68 -32.81 -34.73
N GLU A 93 10.66 -33.58 -35.18
CA GLU A 93 10.65 -34.25 -36.49
C GLU A 93 10.24 -35.74 -36.40
N GLY A 94 9.85 -36.33 -37.53
CA GLY A 94 9.55 -37.77 -37.63
C GLY A 94 8.10 -38.15 -37.35
N LEU A 95 7.19 -37.18 -37.31
CA LEU A 95 5.76 -37.41 -37.14
C LEU A 95 5.15 -37.94 -38.45
N LYS A 96 4.30 -38.97 -38.38
CA LYS A 96 3.61 -39.50 -39.56
C LYS A 96 2.40 -38.65 -39.92
N LYS A 97 2.21 -38.43 -41.22
CA LYS A 97 1.10 -37.69 -41.84
C LYS A 97 -0.26 -38.34 -41.54
N ASN A 98 -1.31 -37.53 -41.45
CA ASN A 98 -2.70 -37.95 -41.21
C ASN A 98 -2.92 -38.70 -39.88
N GLU A 99 -2.02 -38.50 -38.92
CA GLU A 99 -2.13 -39.08 -37.59
C GLU A 99 -2.27 -37.97 -36.55
N THR A 100 -3.02 -38.27 -35.49
CA THR A 100 -3.28 -37.37 -34.38
C THR A 100 -2.46 -37.78 -33.16
N TYR A 101 -1.83 -36.80 -32.53
CA TYR A 101 -0.96 -36.98 -31.38
C TYR A 101 -1.48 -36.18 -30.19
N ILE A 102 -1.38 -36.76 -29.00
CA ILE A 102 -1.54 -36.09 -27.73
C ILE A 102 -0.15 -35.62 -27.31
N VAL A 103 0.02 -34.31 -27.23
CA VAL A 103 1.29 -33.65 -26.97
C VAL A 103 1.32 -33.15 -25.53
N ARG A 104 2.40 -33.46 -24.82
CA ARG A 104 2.63 -33.04 -23.44
C ARG A 104 4.06 -32.58 -23.27
N VAL A 105 4.26 -31.53 -22.50
CA VAL A 105 5.59 -31.01 -22.18
C VAL A 105 5.86 -31.18 -20.70
N PHE A 106 7.06 -31.64 -20.40
CA PHE A 106 7.56 -31.82 -19.04
C PHE A 106 8.82 -30.99 -18.84
N ALA A 107 8.90 -30.30 -17.70
CA ALA A 107 10.16 -29.73 -17.26
C ALA A 107 10.97 -30.80 -16.54
N ILE A 108 12.24 -30.92 -16.90
CA ILE A 108 13.15 -31.94 -16.37
C ILE A 108 14.45 -31.31 -15.90
N ASN A 109 14.93 -31.75 -14.73
CA ASN A 109 16.27 -31.44 -14.26
C ASN A 109 17.04 -32.75 -13.99
N GLN A 110 18.30 -32.66 -13.57
CA GLN A 110 19.17 -33.83 -13.40
C GLN A 110 18.68 -34.89 -12.40
N LYS A 111 17.57 -34.66 -11.67
CA LYS A 111 17.06 -35.59 -10.65
C LYS A 111 15.53 -35.79 -10.58
N ARG A 112 14.66 -34.93 -11.17
CA ARG A 112 13.16 -35.03 -11.11
C ARG A 112 12.45 -34.42 -12.34
N GLN A 113 11.19 -34.83 -12.58
CA GLN A 113 10.28 -34.39 -13.68
C GLN A 113 9.02 -33.69 -13.12
N SER A 114 8.54 -32.62 -13.75
CA SER A 114 7.28 -31.95 -13.39
C SER A 114 6.04 -32.81 -13.73
N PRO A 115 4.86 -32.52 -13.16
CA PRO A 115 3.59 -32.94 -13.79
C PRO A 115 3.51 -32.44 -15.24
N PRO A 116 2.81 -33.16 -16.15
CA PRO A 116 2.68 -32.76 -17.54
C PRO A 116 1.93 -31.43 -17.69
N SER A 117 2.24 -30.69 -18.75
CA SER A 117 1.36 -29.65 -19.27
C SER A 117 -0.06 -30.19 -19.52
N PRO A 118 -1.07 -29.31 -19.64
CA PRO A 118 -2.33 -29.67 -20.31
C PRO A 118 -2.02 -30.34 -21.66
N ALA A 119 -2.76 -31.40 -21.98
CA ALA A 119 -2.50 -32.18 -23.17
C ALA A 119 -3.06 -31.45 -24.40
N VAL A 120 -2.21 -31.21 -25.40
CA VAL A 120 -2.59 -30.58 -26.68
C VAL A 120 -2.82 -31.67 -27.72
N ILE A 121 -3.85 -31.54 -28.53
CA ILE A 121 -4.15 -32.52 -29.60
C ILE A 121 -3.68 -31.93 -30.92
N PHE A 122 -2.69 -32.58 -31.54
CA PHE A 122 -2.04 -32.09 -32.76
C PHE A 122 -2.20 -33.11 -33.90
N SER A 123 -2.63 -32.64 -35.08
CA SER A 123 -2.85 -33.47 -36.28
C SER A 123 -2.12 -32.88 -37.48
N LEU A 124 -1.37 -33.70 -38.22
CA LEU A 124 -0.65 -33.29 -39.44
C LEU A 124 -1.50 -33.53 -40.69
N ASP A 125 -2.07 -32.46 -41.27
CA ASP A 125 -2.89 -32.48 -42.49
C ASP A 125 -2.01 -32.36 -43.76
N PRO A 126 -2.09 -33.28 -44.75
CA PRO A 126 -1.22 -33.27 -45.94
C PRO A 126 -1.53 -32.19 -46.99
N ASN A 127 -2.65 -31.46 -46.88
CA ASN A 127 -3.16 -30.61 -47.97
C ASN A 127 -2.69 -29.15 -47.95
N ILE A 128 -1.85 -28.74 -47.00
CA ILE A 128 -1.29 -27.38 -46.96
C ILE A 128 -0.01 -27.37 -47.80
N GLY A 129 -0.16 -27.15 -49.11
CA GLY A 129 0.95 -27.03 -50.07
C GLY A 129 1.76 -25.74 -49.90
N GLU A 130 2.99 -25.76 -50.41
CA GLU A 130 4.03 -24.71 -50.32
C GLU A 130 3.51 -23.26 -50.40
N TRP A 131 3.84 -22.45 -49.40
CA TRP A 131 3.75 -20.98 -49.49
C TRP A 131 4.85 -20.48 -50.45
N THR A 132 4.53 -20.32 -51.73
CA THR A 132 5.44 -19.61 -52.67
C THR A 132 5.12 -18.11 -52.70
N PRO A 133 6.14 -17.22 -52.80
CA PRO A 133 5.96 -15.76 -52.69
C PRO A 133 5.11 -15.09 -53.78
N SER A 134 4.64 -15.82 -54.78
CA SER A 134 3.78 -15.31 -55.87
C SER A 134 2.28 -15.29 -55.54
N MET A 135 1.85 -15.72 -54.35
CA MET A 135 0.47 -15.57 -53.85
C MET A 135 0.15 -14.17 -53.30
N LEU A 136 1.02 -13.17 -53.53
CA LEU A 136 0.77 -11.75 -53.21
C LEU A 136 -0.08 -11.00 -54.25
N GLN A 137 -0.62 -11.69 -55.26
CA GLN A 137 -1.58 -11.12 -56.21
C GLN A 137 -3.01 -11.63 -56.04
N GLU A 138 -3.26 -12.53 -55.09
CA GLU A 138 -4.61 -12.82 -54.62
C GLU A 138 -4.66 -12.54 -53.11
N ASN A 139 -5.70 -11.83 -52.69
CA ASN A 139 -5.94 -11.33 -51.34
C ASN A 139 -6.01 -12.43 -50.26
N ILE A 140 -4.89 -13.04 -49.86
CA ILE A 140 -4.86 -14.10 -48.83
C ILE A 140 -4.21 -13.58 -47.53
N PRO A 141 -4.95 -13.49 -46.41
CA PRO A 141 -4.46 -12.97 -45.13
C PRO A 141 -3.62 -14.00 -44.32
N PRO A 142 -2.63 -13.58 -43.49
CA PRO A 142 -1.85 -14.48 -42.65
C PRO A 142 -2.66 -15.08 -41.48
N ALA A 143 -2.17 -16.18 -40.90
CA ALA A 143 -2.84 -16.89 -39.80
C ALA A 143 -2.83 -16.10 -38.48
N PRO A 144 -3.86 -16.25 -37.62
CA PRO A 144 -3.99 -15.52 -36.35
C PRO A 144 -3.02 -16.01 -35.26
N ASP A 145 -2.53 -15.07 -34.42
CA ASP A 145 -1.58 -15.33 -33.32
C ASP A 145 -2.24 -15.15 -31.93
N ARG A 146 -1.65 -15.75 -30.88
CA ARG A 146 -2.07 -15.68 -29.45
C ARG A 146 -3.51 -16.15 -29.15
N ILE A 147 -3.80 -17.43 -29.40
CA ILE A 147 -5.11 -18.03 -29.11
C ILE A 147 -5.25 -18.35 -27.60
N HIS A 148 -6.25 -17.79 -26.93
CA HIS A 148 -6.63 -18.03 -25.54
C HIS A 148 -7.94 -18.82 -25.45
N VAL A 149 -8.03 -19.76 -24.50
CA VAL A 149 -9.21 -20.63 -24.30
C VAL A 149 -9.76 -20.45 -22.89
N VAL A 150 -11.03 -20.05 -22.77
CA VAL A 150 -11.73 -19.81 -21.50
C VAL A 150 -12.96 -20.69 -21.42
N TYR A 151 -13.06 -21.52 -20.38
CA TYR A 151 -14.18 -22.44 -20.17
C TYR A 151 -15.29 -21.77 -19.36
N GLY A 152 -16.49 -21.68 -19.93
CA GLY A 152 -17.68 -21.10 -19.30
C GLY A 152 -18.67 -22.15 -18.78
N LEU A 153 -19.54 -21.77 -17.86
CA LEU A 153 -20.63 -22.64 -17.36
C LEU A 153 -21.63 -22.93 -18.50
N GLY A 154 -21.90 -24.22 -18.73
CA GLY A 154 -22.87 -24.71 -19.74
C GLY A 154 -22.26 -25.26 -21.04
N ASN A 155 -21.19 -26.06 -20.98
CA ASN A 155 -20.47 -26.65 -22.13
C ASN A 155 -19.88 -25.65 -23.15
N ARG A 156 -19.75 -24.38 -22.77
CA ARG A 156 -19.26 -23.32 -23.67
C ARG A 156 -17.75 -23.17 -23.54
N VAL A 157 -17.06 -23.24 -24.67
CA VAL A 157 -15.63 -22.95 -24.74
C VAL A 157 -15.42 -21.68 -25.53
N ILE A 158 -14.94 -20.62 -24.87
CA ILE A 158 -14.65 -19.35 -25.52
C ILE A 158 -13.19 -19.38 -26.00
N LEU A 159 -12.99 -19.26 -27.31
CA LEU A 159 -11.68 -19.13 -27.95
C LEU A 159 -11.49 -17.69 -28.39
N THR A 160 -10.37 -17.04 -28.07
CA THR A 160 -10.06 -15.65 -28.48
C THR A 160 -8.66 -15.56 -29.08
N TRP A 161 -8.40 -14.74 -30.08
CA TRP A 161 -7.08 -14.50 -30.71
C TRP A 161 -6.88 -13.02 -31.08
N GLU A 162 -5.72 -12.63 -31.59
CA GLU A 162 -5.47 -11.24 -32.05
C GLU A 162 -5.87 -11.02 -33.52
N LYS A 163 -6.26 -9.77 -33.86
CA LYS A 163 -6.74 -9.42 -35.20
C LYS A 163 -5.59 -9.31 -36.21
N VAL A 164 -5.68 -10.04 -37.31
CA VAL A 164 -4.76 -9.91 -38.45
C VAL A 164 -5.08 -8.61 -39.19
N ILE A 165 -4.09 -7.76 -39.48
CA ILE A 165 -4.26 -6.49 -40.21
C ILE A 165 -3.43 -6.56 -41.49
N SER A 166 -4.06 -6.50 -42.67
CA SER A 166 -3.36 -6.33 -43.96
C SER A 166 -3.53 -4.89 -44.47
N ARG A 167 -2.53 -4.41 -45.21
CA ARG A 167 -2.39 -3.00 -45.62
C ARG A 167 -2.41 -2.91 -47.13
N GLU A 168 -3.45 -2.34 -47.74
CA GLU A 168 -3.39 -1.89 -49.14
C GLU A 168 -4.00 -0.50 -49.37
N ASN A 169 -3.18 0.34 -50.00
CA ASN A 169 -3.50 1.50 -50.85
C ASN A 169 -4.56 2.50 -50.35
N SER A 170 -4.11 3.39 -49.47
CA SER A 170 -4.61 4.77 -49.29
C SER A 170 -6.07 4.99 -48.89
N ASN A 171 -6.82 3.94 -48.59
CA ASN A 171 -8.05 3.99 -47.79
C ASN A 171 -8.15 2.70 -46.97
N TRP A 172 -8.32 2.82 -45.66
CA TRP A 172 -8.48 1.68 -44.76
C TRP A 172 -9.75 0.92 -45.17
N MET A 173 -9.61 -0.28 -45.75
CA MET A 173 -10.78 -1.14 -45.93
C MET A 173 -11.26 -1.60 -44.56
N THR A 174 -12.47 -1.18 -44.21
CA THR A 174 -13.25 -1.64 -43.06
C THR A 174 -13.88 -3.03 -43.29
N SER A 175 -13.38 -3.79 -44.27
CA SER A 175 -13.93 -5.09 -44.64
C SER A 175 -13.40 -6.18 -43.70
N PRO A 176 -14.28 -6.97 -43.07
CA PRO A 176 -13.90 -7.92 -42.02
C PRO A 176 -13.11 -9.13 -42.57
N ILE A 177 -11.99 -9.46 -41.91
CA ILE A 177 -11.18 -10.67 -42.20
C ILE A 177 -11.83 -11.86 -41.48
N GLU A 178 -12.06 -12.95 -42.23
CA GLU A 178 -12.79 -14.14 -41.77
C GLU A 178 -11.80 -15.27 -41.39
N TYR A 179 -11.87 -15.75 -40.16
CA TYR A 179 -11.04 -16.78 -39.54
C TYR A 179 -11.77 -18.11 -39.51
N ILE A 180 -11.07 -19.22 -39.70
CA ILE A 180 -11.65 -20.58 -39.79
C ILE A 180 -11.08 -21.49 -38.70
N ILE A 181 -11.93 -22.20 -37.96
CA ILE A 181 -11.62 -22.99 -36.76
C ILE A 181 -12.23 -24.39 -36.87
N ARG A 182 -11.43 -25.44 -36.72
CA ARG A 182 -11.88 -26.84 -36.80
C ARG A 182 -11.77 -27.55 -35.44
N TYR A 183 -12.81 -28.25 -34.99
CA TYR A 183 -12.89 -28.86 -33.66
C TYR A 183 -13.77 -30.14 -33.64
N GLY A 184 -13.37 -31.18 -32.91
CA GLY A 184 -14.06 -32.48 -32.86
C GLY A 184 -13.32 -33.56 -32.07
N ASP A 185 -13.85 -34.79 -32.01
CA ASP A 185 -13.26 -35.93 -31.28
C ASP A 185 -11.91 -36.37 -31.90
N ASN A 186 -10.91 -36.53 -31.06
CA ASN A 186 -9.52 -36.82 -31.39
C ASN A 186 -9.24 -38.20 -31.98
N LYS A 187 -10.23 -39.12 -32.00
CA LYS A 187 -10.08 -40.46 -32.59
C LYS A 187 -10.44 -40.55 -34.08
N ASN A 188 -11.11 -39.56 -34.66
CA ASN A 188 -11.50 -39.59 -36.08
C ASN A 188 -11.59 -38.18 -36.72
N THR A 189 -10.48 -37.70 -37.27
CA THR A 189 -10.31 -36.31 -37.75
C THR A 189 -11.14 -35.94 -38.97
N SER A 190 -11.71 -36.90 -39.70
CA SER A 190 -12.58 -36.66 -40.85
C SER A 190 -14.00 -36.18 -40.49
N LEU A 191 -14.36 -36.18 -39.19
CA LEU A 191 -15.66 -35.73 -38.66
C LEU A 191 -15.54 -34.43 -37.85
N TRP A 192 -14.42 -33.71 -37.96
CA TRP A 192 -14.24 -32.45 -37.24
C TRP A 192 -15.14 -31.37 -37.83
N ASN A 193 -15.82 -30.64 -36.95
CA ASN A 193 -16.68 -29.53 -37.32
C ASN A 193 -15.82 -28.29 -37.62
N GLU A 194 -16.18 -27.53 -38.65
CA GLU A 194 -15.49 -26.32 -39.08
C GLU A 194 -16.40 -25.10 -38.86
N LEU A 195 -15.86 -24.05 -38.24
CA LEU A 195 -16.55 -22.80 -37.93
C LEU A 195 -15.75 -21.62 -38.46
N THR A 196 -16.42 -20.74 -39.17
CA THR A 196 -15.88 -19.48 -39.68
C THR A 196 -16.39 -18.30 -38.85
N THR A 197 -15.53 -17.33 -38.53
CA THR A 197 -15.90 -16.09 -37.84
C THR A 197 -15.01 -14.94 -38.24
N ILE A 198 -15.56 -13.74 -38.36
CA ILE A 198 -14.79 -12.52 -38.59
C ILE A 198 -14.27 -11.86 -37.31
N ASN A 199 -14.75 -12.33 -36.16
CA ASN A 199 -14.38 -11.83 -34.85
C ASN A 199 -13.12 -12.52 -34.38
N THR A 200 -12.30 -11.82 -33.60
CA THR A 200 -11.10 -12.41 -33.01
C THR A 200 -11.41 -13.18 -31.72
N TRP A 201 -12.63 -13.70 -31.65
CA TRP A 201 -13.13 -14.58 -30.62
C TRP A 201 -14.34 -15.34 -31.15
N ILE A 202 -14.51 -16.56 -30.67
CA ILE A 202 -15.68 -17.41 -30.91
C ILE A 202 -16.06 -18.11 -29.61
N ILE A 203 -17.35 -18.36 -29.45
CA ILE A 203 -17.85 -19.20 -28.37
C ILE A 203 -18.30 -20.49 -29.04
N LEU A 204 -17.59 -21.58 -28.77
CA LEU A 204 -17.99 -22.92 -29.15
C LEU A 204 -19.07 -23.35 -28.16
N ASP A 205 -20.30 -23.01 -28.50
CA ASP A 205 -21.49 -23.49 -27.83
C ASP A 205 -21.84 -24.85 -28.42
N ASP A 206 -21.82 -25.87 -27.56
CA ASP A 206 -22.03 -27.27 -27.90
C ASP A 206 -21.10 -27.78 -29.02
N LEU A 207 -20.00 -28.41 -28.60
CA LEU A 207 -19.49 -29.58 -29.32
C LEU A 207 -20.65 -30.59 -29.42
N MET A 208 -21.37 -30.46 -30.54
CA MET A 208 -22.60 -31.13 -31.00
C MET A 208 -23.93 -30.35 -30.79
N ASN A 209 -24.12 -29.30 -31.62
CA ASN A 209 -25.40 -28.75 -32.13
C ASN A 209 -26.47 -29.84 -32.33
N GLY A 210 -27.78 -29.64 -32.15
CA GLY A 210 -28.69 -28.50 -32.34
C GLY A 210 -30.08 -29.16 -32.52
N THR A 211 -31.25 -28.55 -32.38
CA THR A 211 -31.73 -27.17 -32.39
C THR A 211 -33.02 -27.15 -31.56
N SER A 212 -33.41 -25.95 -31.13
CA SER A 212 -34.59 -25.67 -30.31
C SER A 212 -35.87 -26.33 -30.82
N ASP A 213 -36.70 -26.84 -29.91
CA ASP A 213 -38.02 -26.24 -29.69
C ASP A 213 -38.65 -26.76 -28.40
N THR A 214 -39.18 -25.82 -27.62
CA THR A 214 -39.96 -25.96 -26.38
C THR A 214 -39.67 -27.16 -25.47
N ILE A 215 -38.78 -26.95 -24.49
CA ILE A 215 -38.56 -27.89 -23.40
C ILE A 215 -39.77 -27.86 -22.45
N SER A 216 -40.58 -28.89 -22.50
CA SER A 216 -41.50 -29.29 -21.44
C SER A 216 -40.75 -30.09 -20.37
N TYR A 217 -41.23 -30.14 -19.13
CA TYR A 217 -40.56 -30.91 -18.07
C TYR A 217 -41.48 -32.03 -17.59
N LYS A 218 -40.95 -33.25 -17.52
CA LYS A 218 -41.63 -34.44 -17.01
C LYS A 218 -41.00 -34.87 -15.71
N CYS A 219 -41.80 -35.00 -14.66
CA CYS A 219 -41.38 -35.59 -13.41
C CYS A 219 -41.81 -37.05 -13.36
N GLU A 220 -40.86 -37.95 -13.13
CA GLU A 220 -41.11 -39.38 -13.03
C GLU A 220 -40.97 -39.83 -11.58
N PHE A 221 -42.03 -40.42 -11.03
CA PHE A 221 -42.07 -40.94 -9.66
C PHE A 221 -42.05 -42.47 -9.74
N VAL A 222 -40.94 -43.08 -9.35
CA VAL A 222 -40.72 -44.53 -9.42
C VAL A 222 -40.81 -45.11 -8.03
N ARG A 223 -41.76 -46.00 -7.77
CA ARG A 223 -41.86 -46.66 -6.46
C ARG A 223 -40.65 -47.56 -6.25
N VAL A 224 -39.93 -47.34 -5.16
CA VAL A 224 -38.57 -47.90 -4.96
C VAL A 224 -38.59 -49.41 -4.76
N HIS A 225 -39.67 -49.97 -4.21
CA HIS A 225 -39.71 -51.37 -3.80
C HIS A 225 -40.03 -52.35 -4.95
N ASP A 226 -40.86 -51.95 -5.91
CA ASP A 226 -41.30 -52.82 -7.03
C ASP A 226 -41.04 -52.20 -8.43
N GLY A 227 -40.52 -50.98 -8.47
CA GLY A 227 -40.16 -50.28 -9.71
C GLY A 227 -41.36 -49.74 -10.49
N THR A 228 -42.58 -49.78 -9.94
CA THR A 228 -43.76 -49.29 -10.65
C THR A 228 -43.76 -47.76 -10.76
N THR A 229 -43.96 -47.25 -11.98
CA THR A 229 -43.81 -45.84 -12.33
C THR A 229 -45.15 -45.13 -12.44
N SER A 230 -45.31 -44.00 -11.75
CA SER A 230 -46.43 -43.08 -11.93
C SER A 230 -45.90 -41.76 -12.51
N ILE A 231 -46.56 -41.24 -13.54
CA ILE A 231 -46.12 -40.06 -14.30
C ILE A 231 -47.12 -38.93 -14.09
N GLY A 232 -46.67 -37.76 -13.65
CA GLY A 232 -47.50 -36.56 -13.55
C GLY A 232 -47.08 -35.47 -14.53
N THR A 233 -48.05 -34.61 -14.86
CA THR A 233 -47.93 -33.61 -15.92
C THR A 233 -47.85 -32.19 -15.33
N VAL A 234 -46.91 -31.37 -15.82
CA VAL A 234 -46.72 -29.97 -15.39
C VAL A 234 -47.76 -29.05 -16.06
N ILE A 235 -48.41 -28.18 -15.28
CA ILE A 235 -49.27 -27.09 -15.80
C ILE A 235 -48.75 -25.76 -15.22
N GLY A 236 -48.45 -24.77 -16.06
CA GLY A 236 -47.89 -23.49 -15.63
C GLY A 236 -48.88 -22.33 -15.63
N CYS A 237 -48.82 -21.46 -14.60
CA CYS A 237 -48.77 -19.98 -14.66
C CYS A 237 -48.98 -19.34 -13.25
N ILE A 238 -48.19 -18.30 -12.91
CA ILE A 238 -48.55 -16.87 -12.71
C ILE A 238 -47.35 -16.14 -12.06
N GLU A 239 -46.95 -15.01 -12.66
CA GLU A 239 -46.01 -14.03 -12.10
C GLU A 239 -46.65 -13.28 -10.92
N ASP A 240 -45.95 -13.16 -9.79
CA ASP A 240 -46.34 -12.20 -8.74
C ASP A 240 -45.76 -10.81 -9.10
N PRO A 241 -46.61 -9.79 -9.35
CA PRO A 241 -46.24 -8.58 -10.09
C PRO A 241 -45.68 -7.47 -9.20
N LEU A 242 -44.71 -7.77 -8.33
CA LEU A 242 -43.99 -6.75 -7.58
C LEU A 242 -42.48 -7.06 -7.53
N VAL A 243 -41.67 -6.05 -7.89
CA VAL A 243 -40.20 -6.03 -7.99
C VAL A 243 -39.64 -6.53 -9.33
N GLY A 244 -39.44 -5.60 -10.26
CA GLY A 244 -38.67 -5.79 -11.50
C GLY A 244 -37.23 -5.30 -11.36
N GLY A 245 -36.27 -6.16 -11.72
CA GLY A 245 -34.82 -5.94 -11.84
C GLY A 245 -34.16 -7.16 -12.49
N PRO A 246 -33.01 -7.03 -13.18
CA PRO A 246 -32.55 -7.95 -14.25
C PRO A 246 -32.01 -9.31 -13.80
N ASN A 247 -32.21 -9.71 -12.54
CA ASN A 247 -31.92 -11.06 -12.06
C ASN A 247 -33.11 -11.61 -11.27
N LYS A 248 -34.02 -12.35 -11.91
CA LYS A 248 -34.98 -13.22 -11.22
C LYS A 248 -35.02 -14.61 -11.86
N MET A 249 -34.82 -15.64 -11.04
CA MET A 249 -35.00 -17.06 -11.40
C MET A 249 -36.49 -17.43 -11.42
N SER A 250 -36.95 -18.12 -12.47
CA SER A 250 -38.31 -18.67 -12.56
C SER A 250 -38.38 -20.07 -11.92
N THR A 251 -39.37 -20.32 -11.06
CA THR A 251 -39.56 -21.62 -10.39
C THR A 251 -40.77 -22.37 -10.97
N TYR A 252 -40.63 -23.67 -11.27
CA TYR A 252 -41.69 -24.52 -11.85
C TYR A 252 -42.08 -25.67 -10.90
N PHE A 253 -43.36 -26.04 -10.87
CA PHE A 253 -43.90 -27.08 -9.97
C PHE A 253 -44.51 -28.27 -10.74
N CYS A 254 -44.28 -29.49 -10.24
CA CYS A 254 -44.92 -30.73 -10.71
C CYS A 254 -45.90 -31.23 -9.65
N HIS A 255 -47.15 -31.50 -10.02
CA HIS A 255 -48.17 -32.09 -9.13
C HIS A 255 -48.47 -33.52 -9.55
N VAL A 256 -48.57 -34.43 -8.57
CA VAL A 256 -48.84 -35.86 -8.77
C VAL A 256 -49.85 -36.30 -7.71
N GLU A 257 -50.89 -37.00 -8.14
CA GLU A 257 -51.96 -37.51 -7.27
C GLU A 257 -51.93 -39.05 -7.20
N ASP A 258 -52.73 -39.63 -6.30
CA ASP A 258 -52.90 -41.09 -6.12
C ASP A 258 -51.66 -41.91 -5.68
N LEU A 259 -50.62 -41.25 -5.18
CA LEU A 259 -49.50 -41.96 -4.55
C LEU A 259 -49.96 -42.60 -3.22
N LYS A 260 -49.68 -43.90 -3.02
CA LYS A 260 -50.10 -44.58 -1.77
C LYS A 260 -49.16 -44.24 -0.62
N THR A 261 -49.76 -44.13 0.56
CA THR A 261 -49.06 -43.80 1.79
C THR A 261 -48.31 -45.00 2.38
N ASN A 262 -47.30 -44.73 3.20
CA ASN A 262 -46.26 -45.62 3.74
C ASN A 262 -45.35 -46.29 2.70
N GLU A 263 -45.14 -45.65 1.55
CA GLU A 263 -44.36 -46.18 0.41
C GLU A 263 -43.27 -45.18 -0.02
N SER A 264 -42.13 -45.71 -0.49
CA SER A 264 -40.97 -44.92 -0.92
C SER A 264 -40.94 -44.75 -2.44
N TYR A 265 -40.68 -43.53 -2.90
CA TYR A 265 -40.68 -43.12 -4.29
C TYR A 265 -39.37 -42.37 -4.63
N SER A 266 -38.78 -42.73 -5.76
CA SER A 266 -37.62 -42.08 -6.37
C SER A 266 -38.09 -41.13 -7.45
N VAL A 267 -37.75 -39.86 -7.34
CA VAL A 267 -38.23 -38.81 -8.24
C VAL A 267 -37.10 -38.18 -9.00
N ARG A 268 -37.30 -38.05 -10.29
CA ARG A 268 -36.33 -37.48 -11.21
C ARG A 268 -37.09 -36.66 -12.23
N VAL A 269 -36.53 -35.52 -12.56
CA VAL A 269 -37.13 -34.61 -13.53
C VAL A 269 -36.32 -34.68 -14.80
N PHE A 270 -37.04 -34.66 -15.91
CA PHE A 270 -36.48 -34.73 -17.24
C PHE A 270 -37.03 -33.56 -18.04
N ALA A 271 -36.15 -32.81 -18.66
CA ALA A 271 -36.52 -31.95 -19.76
C ALA A 271 -36.88 -32.83 -20.96
N ILE A 272 -38.02 -32.56 -21.58
CA ILE A 272 -38.55 -33.22 -22.77
C ILE A 272 -38.87 -32.15 -23.78
N ASN A 273 -38.33 -32.32 -24.96
CA ASN A 273 -38.77 -31.58 -26.12
C ASN A 273 -39.07 -32.56 -27.25
N ASP A 274 -39.40 -32.00 -28.41
CA ASP A 274 -39.79 -32.74 -29.60
C ASP A 274 -38.66 -33.62 -30.17
N ASN A 275 -37.42 -33.43 -29.69
CA ASN A 275 -36.23 -34.19 -30.07
C ASN A 275 -35.84 -35.27 -29.04
N GLY A 276 -36.54 -35.36 -27.92
CA GLY A 276 -36.41 -36.45 -26.96
C GLY A 276 -36.19 -36.03 -25.50
N GLN A 277 -36.21 -37.03 -24.63
CA GLN A 277 -36.09 -36.85 -23.18
C GLN A 277 -34.60 -36.74 -22.80
N SER A 278 -34.23 -35.64 -22.14
CA SER A 278 -32.89 -35.45 -21.55
C SER A 278 -32.54 -36.55 -20.53
N PRO A 279 -31.26 -36.72 -20.14
CA PRO A 279 -30.89 -37.54 -18.99
C PRO A 279 -31.56 -37.03 -17.70
N PRO A 280 -31.94 -37.92 -16.74
CA PRO A 280 -32.62 -37.49 -15.52
C PRO A 280 -31.74 -36.58 -14.67
N SER A 281 -32.39 -35.65 -13.95
CA SER A 281 -31.77 -35.06 -12.77
C SER A 281 -31.28 -36.14 -11.79
N PRO A 282 -30.34 -35.84 -10.87
CA PRO A 282 -30.06 -36.71 -9.74
C PRO A 282 -31.37 -37.10 -9.04
N ALA A 283 -31.55 -38.40 -8.78
CA ALA A 283 -32.82 -38.92 -8.27
C ALA A 283 -32.97 -38.59 -6.78
N VAL A 284 -34.07 -37.93 -6.42
CA VAL A 284 -34.41 -37.64 -5.03
C VAL A 284 -35.41 -38.67 -4.55
N ILE A 285 -35.03 -39.43 -3.53
CA ILE A 285 -35.90 -40.45 -2.95
C ILE A 285 -36.62 -39.86 -1.74
N PHE A 286 -37.94 -39.95 -1.73
CA PHE A 286 -38.76 -39.61 -0.57
C PHE A 286 -39.79 -40.70 -0.28
N SER A 287 -40.30 -40.77 0.94
CA SER A 287 -41.37 -41.71 1.28
C SER A 287 -42.58 -40.94 1.75
N LEU A 288 -43.75 -41.28 1.22
CA LEU A 288 -44.99 -40.68 1.66
C LEU A 288 -45.41 -41.35 2.95
N ASP A 289 -45.05 -40.77 4.08
CA ASP A 289 -45.53 -41.25 5.35
C ASP A 289 -47.01 -40.84 5.50
N SER A 290 -47.91 -41.79 5.77
CA SER A 290 -49.35 -41.53 6.00
C SER A 290 -49.62 -40.50 7.10
N ASN A 291 -48.60 -40.17 7.88
CA ASN A 291 -48.59 -39.18 8.93
C ASN A 291 -47.95 -37.84 8.51
N PHE A 292 -47.80 -37.46 7.23
CA PHE A 292 -47.16 -36.19 6.85
C PHE A 292 -47.90 -34.93 7.37
N GLY A 293 -49.20 -35.05 7.67
CA GLY A 293 -49.96 -34.02 8.39
C GLY A 293 -49.80 -34.07 9.92
N THR A 294 -49.16 -35.11 10.46
CA THR A 294 -48.99 -35.35 11.91
C THR A 294 -47.51 -35.54 12.33
N ARG A 295 -46.56 -35.65 11.39
CA ARG A 295 -45.12 -35.74 11.67
C ARG A 295 -44.52 -34.34 11.79
N ARG A 296 -43.66 -34.21 12.81
CA ARG A 296 -42.97 -32.97 13.10
C ARG A 296 -42.02 -32.64 11.92
N PRO A 297 -42.04 -31.41 11.38
CA PRO A 297 -41.18 -31.01 10.28
C PRO A 297 -39.69 -31.17 10.65
N ILE A 298 -38.89 -31.67 9.72
CA ILE A 298 -37.46 -31.98 9.90
C ILE A 298 -36.57 -30.82 9.44
N PRO A 299 -35.30 -30.73 9.89
CA PRO A 299 -34.38 -29.66 9.49
C PRO A 299 -33.89 -29.74 8.04
N ASP A 300 -33.49 -28.59 7.47
CA ASP A 300 -32.88 -28.52 6.13
C ASP A 300 -31.47 -29.14 6.05
N VAL A 301 -31.05 -29.48 4.82
CA VAL A 301 -29.73 -30.05 4.52
C VAL A 301 -28.61 -29.00 4.69
N PRO A 302 -27.42 -29.38 5.20
CA PRO A 302 -26.25 -28.50 5.24
C PRO A 302 -25.69 -28.15 3.84
N GLU A 303 -25.35 -26.88 3.63
CA GLU A 303 -24.85 -26.34 2.35
C GLU A 303 -23.51 -25.57 2.53
N ASN A 304 -22.83 -25.25 1.42
CA ASN A 304 -21.52 -24.56 1.36
C ASN A 304 -20.39 -25.25 2.14
N ILE A 305 -20.13 -26.51 1.84
CA ILE A 305 -19.14 -27.35 2.54
C ILE A 305 -17.72 -27.07 2.06
N ASN A 306 -16.78 -26.82 2.98
CA ASN A 306 -15.36 -26.55 2.70
C ASN A 306 -14.42 -27.45 3.54
N VAL A 307 -13.29 -27.88 2.97
CA VAL A 307 -12.33 -28.84 3.55
C VAL A 307 -10.94 -28.20 3.61
N ALA A 308 -10.39 -28.05 4.81
CA ALA A 308 -9.07 -27.49 5.08
C ALA A 308 -8.13 -28.54 5.69
N TYR A 309 -6.96 -28.74 5.08
CA TYR A 309 -5.98 -29.74 5.49
C TYR A 309 -5.01 -29.17 6.55
N SER A 310 -4.66 -29.97 7.55
CA SER A 310 -3.72 -29.58 8.64
C SER A 310 -2.57 -30.58 8.79
N LEU A 311 -1.50 -30.18 9.49
CA LEU A 311 -0.38 -31.07 9.84
C LEU A 311 -0.83 -32.12 10.88
N GLU A 312 -0.29 -33.34 10.76
CA GLU A 312 -0.60 -34.57 11.53
C GLU A 312 -1.94 -35.27 11.19
N ASN A 313 -2.14 -35.73 9.94
CA ASN A 313 -3.26 -36.63 9.57
C ASN A 313 -4.67 -36.12 9.97
N ARG A 314 -4.85 -34.80 10.06
CA ARG A 314 -6.08 -34.13 10.48
C ARG A 314 -6.65 -33.23 9.38
N VAL A 315 -7.98 -33.18 9.28
CA VAL A 315 -8.72 -32.38 8.29
C VAL A 315 -9.90 -31.66 8.94
N ASN A 316 -9.99 -30.35 8.75
CA ASN A 316 -11.11 -29.54 9.23
C ASN A 316 -12.17 -29.35 8.13
N VAL A 317 -13.42 -29.66 8.43
CA VAL A 317 -14.56 -29.50 7.51
C VAL A 317 -15.52 -28.45 8.08
N THR A 318 -15.99 -27.51 7.26
CA THR A 318 -16.90 -26.41 7.67
C THR A 318 -18.10 -26.29 6.71
N TRP A 319 -19.23 -25.75 7.18
CA TRP A 319 -20.48 -25.54 6.40
C TRP A 319 -21.30 -24.36 6.92
N GLU A 320 -22.43 -24.04 6.28
CA GLU A 320 -23.35 -23.00 6.77
C GLU A 320 -24.38 -23.48 7.79
N LYS A 321 -24.75 -22.59 8.72
CA LYS A 321 -25.73 -22.90 9.75
C LYS A 321 -27.12 -23.04 9.15
N VAL A 322 -27.70 -24.22 9.26
CA VAL A 322 -29.10 -24.51 8.96
C VAL A 322 -30.01 -23.72 9.92
N ARG A 323 -30.88 -22.86 9.38
CA ARG A 323 -31.77 -21.96 10.16
C ARG A 323 -33.26 -22.32 10.05
N MET A 324 -33.61 -23.17 9.11
CA MET A 324 -34.99 -23.49 8.76
C MET A 324 -35.20 -25.00 8.69
N ARG A 325 -36.47 -25.39 8.84
CA ARG A 325 -36.98 -26.72 8.51
C ARG A 325 -37.41 -26.73 7.06
N GLU A 326 -37.58 -27.91 6.48
CA GLU A 326 -38.00 -28.06 5.07
C GLU A 326 -39.32 -27.34 4.73
N ASN A 327 -40.14 -27.00 5.74
CA ASN A 327 -41.37 -26.21 5.59
C ASN A 327 -41.19 -24.70 5.85
N TYR A 328 -39.96 -24.19 5.81
CA TYR A 328 -39.57 -22.81 6.09
C TYR A 328 -39.88 -22.31 7.51
N ALA A 329 -40.26 -23.21 8.41
CA ALA A 329 -40.42 -22.87 9.82
C ALA A 329 -39.04 -22.63 10.44
N THR A 330 -38.92 -21.54 11.19
CA THR A 330 -37.68 -21.17 11.87
C THR A 330 -37.35 -22.21 12.95
N LEU A 331 -36.12 -22.71 12.96
CA LEU A 331 -35.66 -23.67 13.96
C LEU A 331 -35.61 -22.99 15.34
N LYS A 332 -36.34 -23.56 16.31
CA LYS A 332 -36.38 -23.05 17.70
C LYS A 332 -35.45 -23.82 18.65
N SER A 333 -34.97 -24.99 18.23
CA SER A 333 -34.08 -25.87 19.00
C SER A 333 -32.65 -25.85 18.45
N PRO A 334 -31.63 -26.13 19.28
CA PRO A 334 -30.26 -26.32 18.81
C PRO A 334 -30.20 -27.52 17.84
N ILE A 335 -29.40 -27.36 16.78
CA ILE A 335 -29.26 -28.32 15.70
C ILE A 335 -27.91 -29.04 15.81
N GLU A 336 -27.94 -30.37 15.77
CA GLU A 336 -26.78 -31.26 15.79
C GLU A 336 -26.49 -31.69 14.36
N TYR A 337 -25.25 -31.55 13.91
CA TYR A 337 -24.77 -32.04 12.63
C TYR A 337 -24.04 -33.36 12.81
N SER A 338 -24.03 -34.18 11.75
CA SER A 338 -23.31 -35.43 11.68
C SER A 338 -22.60 -35.54 10.34
N ILE A 339 -21.29 -35.77 10.36
CA ILE A 339 -20.50 -36.12 9.18
C ILE A 339 -20.24 -37.63 9.18
N ARG A 340 -20.47 -38.26 8.03
CA ARG A 340 -20.11 -39.66 7.81
C ARG A 340 -19.02 -39.76 6.76
N TYR A 341 -17.93 -40.47 7.05
CA TYR A 341 -16.78 -40.59 6.14
C TYR A 341 -16.11 -41.97 6.15
N GLY A 342 -15.58 -42.39 5.01
CA GLY A 342 -14.88 -43.67 4.85
C GLY A 342 -14.27 -43.83 3.47
N ASP A 343 -13.27 -44.71 3.34
CA ASP A 343 -12.56 -45.05 2.09
C ASP A 343 -13.21 -46.23 1.33
N ASN A 344 -14.24 -46.83 1.92
CA ASN A 344 -14.94 -48.00 1.38
C ASN A 344 -16.17 -47.60 0.54
N LYS A 345 -16.51 -48.37 -0.49
CA LYS A 345 -17.75 -48.20 -1.27
C LYS A 345 -19.03 -48.47 -0.45
N ASN A 346 -18.95 -49.21 0.66
CA ASN A 346 -20.09 -49.47 1.54
C ASN A 346 -20.17 -48.43 2.68
N THR A 347 -21.14 -47.53 2.60
CA THR A 347 -21.35 -46.39 3.53
C THR A 347 -21.78 -46.78 4.95
N SER A 348 -22.14 -48.05 5.18
CA SER A 348 -22.49 -48.56 6.53
C SER A 348 -21.27 -48.81 7.43
N LEU A 349 -20.08 -48.90 6.84
CA LEU A 349 -18.80 -49.07 7.54
C LEU A 349 -18.09 -47.73 7.77
N TRP A 350 -18.71 -46.62 7.38
CA TRP A 350 -18.12 -45.29 7.50
C TRP A 350 -18.20 -44.80 8.95
N ASN A 351 -17.16 -44.08 9.36
CA ASN A 351 -17.12 -43.43 10.65
C ASN A 351 -18.15 -42.29 10.68
N GLU A 352 -18.80 -42.08 11.83
CA GLU A 352 -19.77 -41.00 12.04
C GLU A 352 -19.31 -40.13 13.21
N LEU A 353 -19.17 -38.83 12.98
CA LEU A 353 -18.86 -37.85 14.01
C LEU A 353 -19.96 -36.79 14.06
N THR A 354 -20.36 -36.39 15.27
CA THR A 354 -21.41 -35.39 15.47
C THR A 354 -20.88 -34.13 16.12
N THR A 355 -21.47 -32.98 15.80
CA THR A 355 -21.10 -31.67 16.32
C THR A 355 -22.31 -30.74 16.38
N ASN A 356 -22.36 -29.82 17.34
CA ASN A 356 -23.38 -28.76 17.35
C ASN A 356 -22.90 -27.47 16.66
N ASN A 357 -21.65 -27.48 16.19
CA ASN A 357 -21.03 -26.37 15.46
C ASN A 357 -21.17 -26.57 13.95
N THR A 358 -20.92 -25.52 13.18
CA THR A 358 -20.90 -25.61 11.71
C THR A 358 -19.51 -25.99 11.17
N TRP A 359 -18.76 -26.73 11.97
CA TRP A 359 -17.44 -27.24 11.65
C TRP A 359 -17.14 -28.51 12.47
N ILE A 360 -16.28 -29.37 11.93
CA ILE A 360 -15.80 -30.57 12.61
C ILE A 360 -14.39 -30.94 12.12
N THR A 361 -13.56 -31.46 13.01
CA THR A 361 -12.22 -31.96 12.70
C THR A 361 -12.28 -33.48 12.58
N LEU A 362 -11.71 -34.02 11.51
CA LEU A 362 -11.48 -35.43 11.28
C LEU A 362 -10.01 -35.73 11.60
N ASP A 363 -9.76 -36.57 12.58
CA ASP A 363 -8.43 -36.96 13.07
C ASP A 363 -8.12 -38.44 12.77
N ASP A 364 -6.85 -38.81 12.97
CA ASP A 364 -6.31 -40.17 12.77
C ASP A 364 -6.53 -40.77 11.36
N LEU A 365 -6.60 -39.92 10.33
CA LEU A 365 -6.78 -40.35 8.94
C LEU A 365 -5.49 -40.96 8.37
N ILE A 366 -5.61 -42.05 7.62
CA ILE A 366 -4.43 -42.78 7.13
C ILE A 366 -3.81 -42.04 5.94
N ASN A 367 -2.53 -41.72 6.07
CA ASN A 367 -1.76 -41.05 5.04
C ASN A 367 -1.73 -41.87 3.72
N GLY A 368 -1.91 -41.21 2.58
CA GLY A 368 -2.00 -41.82 1.25
C GLY A 368 -3.37 -42.43 0.90
N THR A 369 -4.37 -42.35 1.78
CA THR A 369 -5.71 -42.93 1.58
C THR A 369 -6.73 -41.84 1.20
N VAL A 370 -7.64 -42.17 0.28
CA VAL A 370 -8.73 -41.29 -0.19
C VAL A 370 -10.04 -41.67 0.51
N TYR A 371 -10.55 -40.79 1.35
CA TYR A 371 -11.84 -40.94 2.03
C TYR A 371 -12.94 -40.20 1.26
N SER A 372 -14.18 -40.67 1.38
CA SER A 372 -15.40 -39.97 0.91
C SER A 372 -16.26 -39.60 2.11
N ALA A 373 -16.93 -38.44 2.09
CA ALA A 373 -17.70 -37.93 3.22
C ALA A 373 -19.01 -37.20 2.82
N TYR A 374 -20.02 -37.18 3.70
CA TYR A 374 -21.25 -36.36 3.57
C TYR A 374 -21.79 -35.93 4.96
N LEU A 375 -22.63 -34.89 4.98
CA LEU A 375 -23.18 -34.26 6.18
C LEU A 375 -24.70 -34.39 6.31
N VAL A 376 -25.20 -34.39 7.55
CA VAL A 376 -26.62 -34.46 7.94
C VAL A 376 -26.86 -33.51 9.11
N SER A 377 -28.01 -32.83 9.17
CA SER A 377 -28.43 -32.01 10.31
C SER A 377 -29.56 -32.69 11.10
N LYS A 378 -29.70 -32.42 12.40
CA LYS A 378 -30.62 -33.13 13.29
C LYS A 378 -31.18 -32.22 14.38
N GLU A 379 -32.49 -32.25 14.57
CA GLU A 379 -33.19 -31.47 15.59
C GLU A 379 -34.15 -32.38 16.35
N ASN A 380 -33.98 -32.49 17.68
CA ASN A 380 -34.87 -33.28 18.57
C ASN A 380 -35.22 -34.67 18.03
N ASN A 381 -34.21 -35.43 17.56
CA ASN A 381 -34.26 -36.77 16.96
C ASN A 381 -34.77 -36.87 15.51
N LEU A 382 -35.00 -35.75 14.82
CA LEU A 382 -35.34 -35.71 13.40
C LEU A 382 -34.11 -35.36 12.58
N ARG A 383 -33.69 -36.23 11.65
CA ARG A 383 -32.53 -36.03 10.77
C ARG A 383 -32.96 -35.49 9.40
N SER A 384 -32.19 -34.55 8.84
CA SER A 384 -32.30 -34.09 7.46
C SER A 384 -31.90 -35.19 6.48
N ARG A 385 -32.06 -34.90 5.18
CA ARG A 385 -31.41 -35.66 4.11
C ARG A 385 -29.88 -35.52 4.16
N ASN A 386 -29.16 -36.33 3.38
CA ASN A 386 -27.69 -36.23 3.25
C ASN A 386 -27.31 -35.08 2.30
N SER A 387 -26.22 -34.39 2.58
CA SER A 387 -25.56 -33.48 1.63
C SER A 387 -24.98 -34.25 0.43
N TYR A 388 -24.45 -33.52 -0.55
CA TYR A 388 -23.60 -34.14 -1.57
C TYR A 388 -22.34 -34.76 -0.94
N THR A 389 -21.79 -35.80 -1.58
CA THR A 389 -20.59 -36.53 -1.12
C THR A 389 -19.32 -35.89 -1.68
N PHE A 390 -18.28 -35.73 -0.85
CA PHE A 390 -17.02 -35.07 -1.22
C PHE A 390 -15.78 -35.87 -0.76
N PRO A 391 -14.63 -35.79 -1.48
CA PRO A 391 -13.42 -36.55 -1.17
C PRO A 391 -12.46 -35.84 -0.18
N ILE A 392 -11.66 -36.61 0.55
CA ILE A 392 -10.59 -36.15 1.48
C ILE A 392 -9.32 -36.99 1.24
N VAL A 393 -8.16 -36.35 1.07
CA VAL A 393 -6.86 -37.02 0.81
C VAL A 393 -5.78 -36.49 1.74
N ILE A 394 -5.02 -37.39 2.40
CA ILE A 394 -3.87 -37.03 3.24
C ILE A 394 -2.56 -37.47 2.55
N GLY A 395 -1.52 -36.62 2.54
CA GLY A 395 -0.20 -36.89 1.95
C GLY A 395 0.95 -36.71 2.94
N GLU A 396 2.12 -37.35 2.68
CA GLU A 396 3.35 -37.15 3.47
C GLU A 396 3.80 -35.69 3.40
N ASP A 397 4.04 -35.14 4.59
CA ASP A 397 4.45 -33.76 4.92
C ASP A 397 5.03 -32.97 3.75
N MET A 398 4.14 -32.28 3.02
CA MET A 398 4.46 -31.60 1.75
C MET A 398 4.97 -30.17 1.93
N THR A 399 5.26 -29.72 3.16
CA THR A 399 5.66 -28.32 3.36
C THR A 399 6.94 -28.13 4.17
N GLY A 400 7.29 -29.02 5.12
CA GLY A 400 8.46 -28.78 5.98
C GLY A 400 8.38 -27.45 6.75
N LEU A 401 7.17 -26.92 6.95
CA LEU A 401 6.92 -25.64 7.63
C LEU A 401 6.58 -25.92 9.11
N PRO A 402 7.10 -25.12 10.06
CA PRO A 402 6.83 -25.30 11.47
C PRO A 402 5.44 -24.80 11.85
N GLU A 403 4.83 -25.44 12.86
CA GLU A 403 3.53 -25.03 13.38
C GLU A 403 3.60 -23.62 14.02
N PRO A 404 2.64 -22.73 13.73
CA PRO A 404 2.51 -21.47 14.43
C PRO A 404 2.03 -21.72 15.88
N ILE A 405 2.71 -21.12 16.84
CA ILE A 405 2.38 -21.18 18.26
C ILE A 405 1.45 -20.01 18.60
N LEU A 406 0.24 -20.35 19.04
CA LEU A 406 -0.76 -19.39 19.50
C LEU A 406 -0.79 -19.35 21.02
N THR A 407 -0.66 -18.15 21.57
CA THR A 407 -0.69 -17.88 23.01
C THR A 407 -1.77 -16.86 23.32
N ILE A 408 -2.65 -17.17 24.27
CA ILE A 408 -3.71 -16.27 24.72
C ILE A 408 -3.31 -15.78 26.11
N GLU A 409 -3.08 -14.49 26.25
CA GLU A 409 -2.70 -13.84 27.50
C GLU A 409 -3.87 -12.99 28.01
N PRO A 410 -4.41 -13.28 29.21
CA PRO A 410 -5.37 -12.39 29.88
C PRO A 410 -4.67 -11.13 30.39
N GLU A 411 -5.39 -10.00 30.45
CA GLU A 411 -4.88 -8.78 31.08
C GLU A 411 -4.68 -8.96 32.60
N ASP A 412 -5.47 -9.83 33.25
CA ASP A 412 -5.39 -10.12 34.68
C ASP A 412 -4.66 -11.45 34.98
N LYS A 413 -3.70 -11.42 35.92
CA LYS A 413 -2.72 -12.51 36.15
C LYS A 413 -3.29 -13.80 36.75
N ASN A 414 -4.59 -13.85 37.02
CA ASN A 414 -5.24 -14.94 37.75
C ASN A 414 -5.82 -16.03 36.84
N GLY A 415 -5.79 -15.85 35.51
CA GLY A 415 -6.08 -16.94 34.55
C GLY A 415 -7.55 -17.39 34.47
N VAL A 416 -8.49 -16.57 34.96
CA VAL A 416 -9.94 -16.79 34.85
C VAL A 416 -10.51 -15.63 34.03
N PHE A 417 -11.30 -15.94 33.00
CA PHE A 417 -11.87 -14.96 32.07
C PHE A 417 -13.35 -14.69 32.40
N ASP A 418 -13.74 -13.42 32.50
CA ASP A 418 -15.14 -12.98 32.57
C ASP A 418 -15.61 -12.33 31.24
N PHE A 419 -16.93 -12.26 31.05
CA PHE A 419 -17.51 -11.71 29.82
C PHE A 419 -17.30 -10.19 29.73
N GLY A 420 -16.57 -9.74 28.70
CA GLY A 420 -16.23 -8.34 28.48
C GLY A 420 -14.76 -7.99 28.77
N ASP A 421 -13.98 -8.95 29.27
CA ASP A 421 -12.55 -8.76 29.54
C ASP A 421 -11.74 -8.71 28.24
N PRO A 422 -10.78 -7.79 28.11
CA PRO A 422 -9.85 -7.77 26.98
C PRO A 422 -8.85 -8.94 27.06
N ILE A 423 -8.60 -9.57 25.93
CA ILE A 423 -7.62 -10.65 25.78
C ILE A 423 -6.59 -10.30 24.71
N THR A 424 -5.34 -10.71 24.92
CA THR A 424 -4.28 -10.58 23.92
C THR A 424 -3.99 -11.95 23.30
N ILE A 425 -4.01 -12.04 21.97
CA ILE A 425 -3.73 -13.28 21.23
C ILE A 425 -2.43 -13.07 20.44
N LYS A 426 -1.39 -13.83 20.77
CA LYS A 426 -0.09 -13.82 20.09
C LYS A 426 0.06 -15.04 19.22
N CYS A 427 0.39 -14.85 17.94
CA CYS A 427 0.72 -15.92 17.00
C CYS A 427 2.21 -15.80 16.64
N THR A 428 3.00 -16.85 16.88
CA THR A 428 4.46 -16.83 16.70
C THR A 428 4.94 -18.03 15.90
N ILE A 429 5.98 -17.86 15.08
CA ILE A 429 6.64 -18.96 14.35
C ILE A 429 8.02 -19.18 15.01
N PRO A 430 8.46 -20.42 15.26
CA PRO A 430 9.77 -20.68 15.86
C PRO A 430 10.93 -20.02 15.07
N PRO A 431 11.91 -19.41 15.74
CA PRO A 431 12.84 -18.42 15.17
C PRO A 431 13.89 -18.92 14.15
N ASN A 432 13.77 -20.14 13.62
CA ASN A 432 14.77 -20.76 12.74
C ASN A 432 14.26 -21.14 11.33
N THR A 433 13.23 -20.49 10.80
CA THR A 433 12.67 -20.81 9.47
C THR A 433 12.65 -19.65 8.48
N TYR A 434 12.90 -20.00 7.21
CA TYR A 434 13.13 -19.10 6.07
C TYR A 434 12.03 -18.04 5.85
N PRO A 435 12.37 -16.84 5.34
CA PRO A 435 11.54 -15.63 5.44
C PRO A 435 10.51 -15.41 4.31
N LEU A 436 9.99 -16.47 3.68
CA LEU A 436 9.15 -16.33 2.46
C LEU A 436 7.68 -16.70 2.63
N ALA A 437 7.15 -16.68 3.86
CA ALA A 437 5.77 -17.05 4.13
C ALA A 437 4.90 -15.89 4.61
N SER A 438 3.73 -15.74 4.00
CA SER A 438 2.61 -14.97 4.53
C SER A 438 1.85 -15.80 5.56
N THR A 439 1.46 -15.19 6.68
CA THR A 439 0.59 -15.81 7.69
C THR A 439 -0.72 -15.04 7.81
N ALA A 440 -1.80 -15.79 8.05
CA ALA A 440 -3.13 -15.25 8.26
C ALA A 440 -3.74 -15.84 9.54
N LEU A 441 -4.23 -14.98 10.44
CA LEU A 441 -5.02 -15.39 11.60
C LEU A 441 -6.51 -15.23 11.30
N LEU A 442 -7.22 -16.34 11.35
CA LEU A 442 -8.67 -16.39 11.16
C LEU A 442 -9.35 -16.64 12.51
N MET A 443 -10.17 -15.67 12.95
CA MET A 443 -11.07 -15.84 14.09
C MET A 443 -12.50 -16.03 13.55
N GLY A 444 -12.96 -17.28 13.48
CA GLY A 444 -14.26 -17.60 12.89
C GLY A 444 -14.30 -17.35 11.38
N LYS A 445 -15.10 -16.36 10.91
CA LYS A 445 -15.19 -15.93 9.49
C LYS A 445 -14.42 -14.64 9.20
N GLN A 446 -13.76 -14.07 10.20
CA GLN A 446 -13.14 -12.76 10.15
C GLN A 446 -11.62 -12.92 10.01
N LEU A 447 -11.05 -12.27 9.00
CA LEU A 447 -9.61 -12.21 8.78
C LEU A 447 -9.08 -11.03 9.59
N GLU A 448 -8.34 -11.31 10.66
CA GLU A 448 -7.89 -10.27 11.59
C GLU A 448 -6.52 -9.71 11.20
N THR A 449 -5.71 -10.50 10.50
CA THR A 449 -4.39 -10.08 9.98
C THR A 449 -4.04 -10.88 8.72
N ALA A 450 -3.69 -10.19 7.64
CA ALA A 450 -2.91 -10.73 6.54
C ALA A 450 -1.56 -10.04 6.58
N ILE A 451 -0.49 -10.76 6.92
CA ILE A 451 0.82 -10.16 7.03
C ILE A 451 1.68 -10.63 5.86
N SER A 452 2.08 -9.69 5.01
CA SER A 452 3.15 -9.92 4.03
C SER A 452 4.46 -10.14 4.78
N ALA A 453 5.32 -11.06 4.32
CA ALA A 453 6.64 -11.28 4.92
C ALA A 453 7.52 -10.00 4.96
N GLN A 454 7.18 -8.95 4.20
CA GLN A 454 7.82 -7.63 4.30
C GLN A 454 7.41 -6.83 5.55
N GLU A 455 6.29 -7.16 6.21
CA GLU A 455 5.76 -6.46 7.40
C GLU A 455 6.03 -7.20 8.72
N LEU A 456 6.42 -8.48 8.69
CA LEU A 456 6.69 -9.26 9.91
C LEU A 456 8.11 -9.08 10.47
N VAL A 457 9.06 -8.61 9.68
CA VAL A 457 10.37 -8.20 10.23
C VAL A 457 10.29 -6.80 10.89
N SER A 458 9.16 -6.09 10.76
CA SER A 458 8.97 -4.75 11.36
C SER A 458 8.00 -4.69 12.55
N HIS A 459 7.44 -5.81 13.01
CA HIS A 459 6.37 -5.81 14.05
C HIS A 459 6.72 -6.50 15.38
N ASN A 460 8.00 -6.76 15.66
CA ASN A 460 8.44 -6.88 17.06
C ASN A 460 8.70 -5.51 17.71
N ASN A 461 8.41 -4.44 16.99
CA ASN A 461 8.68 -3.10 17.42
C ASN A 461 7.47 -2.60 18.18
N ASN A 462 7.66 -2.16 19.41
CA ASN A 462 6.67 -1.47 20.21
C ASN A 462 6.45 -0.02 19.69
N ILE A 463 6.42 0.15 18.37
CA ILE A 463 6.06 1.38 17.68
C ILE A 463 4.60 1.23 17.30
N SER A 464 3.73 1.77 18.16
CA SER A 464 2.30 2.01 17.91
C SER A 464 2.02 2.19 16.41
N THR A 465 1.30 1.24 15.82
CA THR A 465 0.80 1.22 14.42
C THR A 465 -0.15 2.37 14.07
N HIS A 466 -0.41 3.29 15.00
CA HIS A 466 -0.95 4.60 14.67
C HIS A 466 0.15 5.47 14.06
N LEU A 467 0.27 5.48 12.73
CA LEU A 467 0.67 6.69 12.01
C LEU A 467 -0.14 7.83 12.64
N ALA A 468 0.51 8.73 13.37
CA ALA A 468 -0.19 9.82 14.03
C ALA A 468 -0.98 10.59 12.97
N GLU A 469 -2.31 10.59 13.07
CA GLU A 469 -3.17 11.21 12.06
C GLU A 469 -2.95 12.71 12.06
N CYS A 470 -2.16 13.17 11.10
CA CYS A 470 -1.94 14.59 10.89
C CYS A 470 -3.27 15.33 10.72
N THR A 471 -3.47 16.42 11.47
CA THR A 471 -4.63 17.29 11.33
C THR A 471 -4.65 17.91 9.93
N ARG A 472 -5.53 17.37 9.08
CA ARG A 472 -5.85 17.79 7.72
C ARG A 472 -7.36 17.89 7.55
N LEU A 473 -7.85 19.10 7.29
CA LEU A 473 -9.26 19.38 7.04
C LEU A 473 -9.50 19.53 5.53
N CYS A 474 -10.46 18.81 4.99
CA CYS A 474 -10.81 18.81 3.57
C CYS A 474 -12.20 19.43 3.41
N TYR A 475 -12.31 20.59 2.76
CA TYR A 475 -13.59 21.29 2.62
C TYR A 475 -14.28 20.96 1.30
N LEU A 476 -15.58 20.70 1.39
CA LEU A 476 -16.47 20.49 0.26
C LEU A 476 -17.61 21.52 0.28
N ASP A 477 -17.84 22.14 -0.87
CA ASP A 477 -18.96 23.07 -1.06
C ASP A 477 -20.09 22.38 -1.84
N PRO A 478 -21.27 22.16 -1.23
CA PRO A 478 -22.37 21.46 -1.88
C PRO A 478 -22.94 22.20 -3.11
N GLU A 479 -22.64 23.49 -3.30
CA GLU A 479 -23.08 24.21 -4.49
C GLU A 479 -22.15 24.01 -5.69
N GLN A 480 -20.91 23.59 -5.46
CA GLN A 480 -19.90 23.40 -6.51
C GLN A 480 -19.48 21.94 -6.73
N VAL A 481 -19.69 21.07 -5.75
CA VAL A 481 -19.40 19.64 -5.90
C VAL A 481 -20.41 19.02 -6.89
N GLU A 482 -19.89 18.43 -7.96
CA GLU A 482 -20.68 17.74 -8.96
C GLU A 482 -21.34 16.47 -8.40
N GLU A 483 -22.47 16.05 -8.98
CA GLU A 483 -23.21 14.87 -8.49
C GLU A 483 -22.40 13.57 -8.59
N ASN A 484 -21.51 13.47 -9.57
CA ASN A 484 -20.63 12.33 -9.85
C ASN A 484 -19.24 12.43 -9.18
N PHE A 485 -19.07 13.29 -8.16
CA PHE A 485 -17.81 13.42 -7.45
C PHE A 485 -17.26 12.03 -7.00
N PRO A 486 -16.03 11.66 -7.39
CA PRO A 486 -15.54 10.28 -7.27
C PRO A 486 -15.00 9.99 -5.86
N PHE A 487 -15.88 9.88 -4.86
CA PHE A 487 -15.50 9.56 -3.47
C PHE A 487 -14.61 8.31 -3.33
N HIS A 488 -14.79 7.31 -4.19
CA HIS A 488 -13.95 6.10 -4.20
C HIS A 488 -12.46 6.37 -4.53
N LYS A 489 -12.12 7.51 -5.14
CA LYS A 489 -10.74 7.95 -5.39
C LYS A 489 -10.15 8.76 -4.23
N LEU A 490 -10.98 9.26 -3.31
CA LEU A 490 -10.54 9.99 -2.13
C LEU A 490 -10.07 8.96 -1.09
N LYS A 491 -8.75 8.92 -0.82
CA LYS A 491 -8.18 7.96 0.14
C LYS A 491 -8.50 8.39 1.57
N SER A 492 -8.80 7.42 2.45
CA SER A 492 -9.09 7.64 3.88
C SER A 492 -8.05 8.55 4.55
N HIS A 493 -6.77 8.22 4.37
CA HIS A 493 -5.64 8.93 4.96
C HIS A 493 -5.34 10.30 4.34
N TYR A 494 -6.06 10.80 3.34
CA TYR A 494 -5.86 12.17 2.82
C TYR A 494 -6.40 13.23 3.77
N CYS A 495 -7.44 12.90 4.52
CA CYS A 495 -8.14 13.82 5.38
C CYS A 495 -8.25 13.21 6.77
N SER A 496 -8.00 14.01 7.81
CA SER A 496 -8.43 13.65 9.18
C SER A 496 -9.86 14.12 9.45
N HIS A 497 -10.29 15.16 8.74
CA HIS A 497 -11.61 15.77 8.86
C HIS A 497 -12.15 16.11 7.46
N ILE A 498 -13.41 15.78 7.20
CA ILE A 498 -14.19 16.31 6.09
C ILE A 498 -15.07 17.43 6.64
N VAL A 499 -14.95 18.62 6.07
CA VAL A 499 -15.77 19.78 6.43
C VAL A 499 -16.76 20.09 5.32
N LEU A 500 -18.06 20.01 5.62
CA LEU A 500 -19.12 20.28 4.67
C LEU A 500 -19.75 21.64 4.97
N HIS A 501 -19.80 22.55 3.98
CA HIS A 501 -20.55 23.82 4.09
C HIS A 501 -22.08 23.58 4.15
N TYR A 502 -22.59 23.26 5.34
CA TYR A 502 -23.89 22.64 5.50
C TYR A 502 -25.00 23.61 5.93
N TYR A 503 -24.75 24.39 6.98
CA TYR A 503 -25.74 25.27 7.58
C TYR A 503 -25.64 26.70 7.04
N GLN A 504 -26.74 27.20 6.49
CA GLN A 504 -26.86 28.58 6.02
C GLN A 504 -27.71 29.41 6.98
N ILE A 505 -27.34 30.68 7.14
CA ILE A 505 -28.03 31.63 8.03
C ILE A 505 -28.94 32.53 7.20
N ASN A 506 -30.19 32.70 7.62
CA ASN A 506 -31.02 33.83 7.20
C ASN A 506 -31.29 34.75 8.41
N PHE A 507 -32.06 35.83 8.22
CA PHE A 507 -32.33 36.80 9.28
C PHE A 507 -33.08 36.26 10.50
N HIS A 508 -33.74 35.10 10.39
CA HIS A 508 -34.64 34.54 11.40
C HIS A 508 -34.22 33.17 11.93
N ASP A 509 -33.51 32.35 11.14
CA ASP A 509 -33.14 30.99 11.47
C ASP A 509 -31.97 30.46 10.62
N VAL A 510 -31.53 29.25 10.95
CA VAL A 510 -30.63 28.41 10.14
C VAL A 510 -31.45 27.45 9.28
N TYR A 511 -31.00 27.24 8.04
CA TYR A 511 -31.57 26.29 7.08
C TYR A 511 -30.47 25.49 6.36
N VAL A 512 -30.88 24.41 5.69
CA VAL A 512 -30.00 23.49 4.95
C VAL A 512 -30.58 23.25 3.56
N THR A 513 -29.75 23.34 2.52
CA THR A 513 -30.17 23.12 1.12
C THR A 513 -30.31 21.64 0.79
N ASP A 514 -31.08 21.30 -0.25
CA ASP A 514 -31.24 19.90 -0.68
C ASP A 514 -29.91 19.30 -1.17
N LYS A 515 -29.10 20.10 -1.87
CA LYS A 515 -27.74 19.72 -2.28
C LYS A 515 -26.85 19.36 -1.10
N ALA A 516 -26.88 20.15 -0.03
CA ALA A 516 -26.12 19.88 1.19
C ALA A 516 -26.56 18.57 1.86
N ARG A 517 -27.88 18.29 1.92
CA ARG A 517 -28.41 17.02 2.46
C ARG A 517 -28.03 15.81 1.60
N ASN A 518 -28.08 15.94 0.28
CA ASN A 518 -27.67 14.88 -0.64
C ASN A 518 -26.17 14.57 -0.50
N LEU A 519 -25.33 15.61 -0.51
CA LEU A 519 -23.89 15.46 -0.37
C LEU A 519 -23.50 14.86 0.99
N LEU A 520 -24.18 15.26 2.07
CA LEU A 520 -24.02 14.65 3.40
C LEU A 520 -24.25 13.12 3.33
N GLY A 521 -25.37 12.67 2.75
CA GLY A 521 -25.66 11.24 2.63
C GLY A 521 -24.62 10.48 1.81
N LYS A 522 -24.04 11.10 0.77
CA LYS A 522 -22.94 10.51 -0.01
C LYS A 522 -21.66 10.37 0.82
N ILE A 523 -21.33 11.38 1.64
CA ILE A 523 -20.16 11.35 2.53
C ILE A 523 -20.35 10.29 3.62
N GLU A 524 -21.53 10.19 4.23
CA GLU A 524 -21.83 9.19 5.26
C GLU A 524 -21.70 7.77 4.70
N ASN A 525 -22.29 7.49 3.53
CA ASN A 525 -22.16 6.18 2.87
C ASN A 525 -20.71 5.85 2.48
N TRP A 526 -19.94 6.85 2.03
CA TRP A 526 -18.51 6.64 1.76
C TRP A 526 -17.74 6.33 3.05
N ARG A 527 -17.98 7.08 4.15
CA ARG A 527 -17.33 6.82 5.45
C ARG A 527 -17.64 5.43 5.99
N GLU A 528 -18.88 4.97 5.86
CA GLU A 528 -19.31 3.62 6.27
C GLU A 528 -18.63 2.51 5.44
N SER A 529 -18.18 2.80 4.22
CA SER A 529 -17.45 1.85 3.37
C SER A 529 -15.96 1.71 3.71
N ILE A 530 -15.41 2.57 4.57
CA ILE A 530 -13.99 2.55 4.96
C ILE A 530 -13.81 1.54 6.10
N ILE A 531 -12.95 0.54 5.87
CA ILE A 531 -12.62 -0.51 6.85
C ILE A 531 -11.57 -0.03 7.87
N GLU A 532 -10.74 0.94 7.47
CA GLU A 532 -9.72 1.59 8.32
C GLU A 532 -10.33 2.72 9.19
N VAL A 533 -9.50 3.68 9.63
CA VAL A 533 -9.98 4.89 10.30
C VAL A 533 -10.62 5.84 9.29
N SER A 534 -11.91 6.11 9.46
CA SER A 534 -12.64 7.10 8.65
C SER A 534 -12.41 8.53 9.18
N PRO A 535 -12.32 9.54 8.31
CA PRO A 535 -12.18 10.93 8.75
C PRO A 535 -13.40 11.39 9.54
N LYS A 536 -13.18 12.32 10.48
CA LYS A 536 -14.24 13.00 11.22
C LYS A 536 -15.08 13.87 10.30
N LEU A 537 -16.38 13.95 10.51
CA LEU A 537 -17.28 14.77 9.71
C LEU A 537 -17.71 16.03 10.47
N ILE A 538 -17.38 17.20 9.92
CA ILE A 538 -17.70 18.50 10.52
C ILE A 538 -18.70 19.24 9.64
N LEU A 539 -19.81 19.67 10.22
CA LEU A 539 -20.81 20.48 9.51
C LEU A 539 -20.56 21.96 9.78
N SER A 540 -20.27 22.74 8.74
CA SER A 540 -19.93 24.16 8.85
C SER A 540 -21.16 25.06 8.80
N LEU A 541 -21.15 26.12 9.61
CA LEU A 541 -22.18 27.15 9.72
C LEU A 541 -21.67 28.50 9.22
N GLY A 542 -22.40 29.07 8.26
CA GLY A 542 -22.39 30.51 7.98
C GLY A 542 -21.27 31.02 7.07
N SER A 543 -20.49 30.13 6.43
CA SER A 543 -19.38 30.48 5.54
C SER A 543 -19.77 31.34 4.33
N LYS A 544 -21.07 31.46 4.02
CA LYS A 544 -21.63 32.22 2.89
C LYS A 544 -22.47 33.44 3.32
N GLN A 545 -22.49 33.79 4.60
CA GLN A 545 -23.39 34.82 5.13
C GLN A 545 -22.68 36.07 5.63
N SER A 546 -23.27 37.22 5.33
CA SER A 546 -22.71 38.53 5.71
C SER A 546 -22.76 38.75 7.22
N THR A 547 -21.96 39.70 7.69
CA THR A 547 -21.88 40.07 9.10
C THR A 547 -23.24 40.51 9.66
N GLN A 548 -24.09 41.12 8.84
CA GLN A 548 -25.45 41.50 9.23
C GLN A 548 -26.35 40.30 9.59
N HIS A 549 -26.23 39.19 8.86
CA HIS A 549 -27.01 37.98 9.14
C HIS A 549 -26.63 37.37 10.49
N TRP A 550 -25.32 37.27 10.75
CA TRP A 550 -24.78 36.80 12.02
C TRP A 550 -25.24 37.67 13.19
N GLN A 551 -25.14 39.00 13.06
CA GLN A 551 -25.60 39.95 14.08
C GLN A 551 -27.10 39.85 14.33
N SER A 552 -27.92 39.78 13.28
CA SER A 552 -29.38 39.68 13.39
C SER A 552 -29.80 38.41 14.12
N LEU A 553 -29.25 37.26 13.74
CA LEU A 553 -29.66 35.98 14.31
C LEU A 553 -29.12 35.75 15.72
N PHE A 554 -27.83 36.06 15.96
CA PHE A 554 -27.15 35.69 17.21
C PHE A 554 -26.98 36.84 18.21
N GLY A 555 -27.34 38.07 17.81
CA GLY A 555 -27.24 39.26 18.66
C GLY A 555 -28.08 39.19 19.93
N THR A 556 -29.24 38.52 19.89
CA THR A 556 -30.11 38.36 21.08
C THR A 556 -29.89 37.01 21.76
N LYS A 557 -29.88 37.01 23.11
CA LYS A 557 -29.71 35.80 23.94
C LYS A 557 -30.79 34.73 23.67
N SER A 558 -32.03 35.16 23.41
CA SER A 558 -33.14 34.23 23.15
C SER A 558 -32.94 33.48 21.83
N ASN A 559 -32.67 34.22 20.74
CA ASN A 559 -32.46 33.61 19.42
C ASN A 559 -31.24 32.71 19.42
N ARG A 560 -30.12 33.18 19.97
CA ARG A 560 -28.86 32.43 20.00
C ARG A 560 -29.00 31.09 20.72
N LYS A 561 -29.67 31.04 21.87
CA LYS A 561 -29.94 29.80 22.61
C LYS A 561 -30.88 28.85 21.87
N ARG A 562 -31.93 29.39 21.24
CA ARG A 562 -32.88 28.61 20.43
C ARG A 562 -32.15 27.94 19.27
N VAL A 563 -31.34 28.70 18.53
CA VAL A 563 -30.58 28.21 17.37
C VAL A 563 -29.48 27.25 17.80
N ALA A 564 -28.74 27.54 18.87
CA ALA A 564 -27.72 26.63 19.41
C ALA A 564 -28.31 25.26 19.74
N LYS A 565 -29.48 25.21 20.38
CA LYS A 565 -30.19 23.96 20.63
C LYS A 565 -30.57 23.25 19.33
N LYS A 566 -31.14 23.98 18.36
CA LYS A 566 -31.54 23.42 17.06
C LYS A 566 -30.36 22.83 16.28
N LEU A 567 -29.18 23.47 16.34
CA LEU A 567 -27.96 22.96 15.72
C LEU A 567 -27.53 21.63 16.36
N ILE A 568 -27.48 21.56 17.69
CA ILE A 568 -27.14 20.32 18.39
C ILE A 568 -28.16 19.21 18.12
N ASP A 569 -29.47 19.52 18.19
CA ASP A 569 -30.53 18.56 17.88
C ASP A 569 -30.39 18.04 16.43
N SER A 570 -29.94 18.89 15.49
CA SER A 570 -29.66 18.48 14.11
C SER A 570 -28.40 17.61 13.97
N LEU A 571 -27.32 17.92 14.69
CA LEU A 571 -26.09 17.12 14.64
C LEU A 571 -26.34 15.70 15.16
N LEU A 572 -27.11 15.55 16.24
CA LEU A 572 -27.49 14.26 16.83
C LEU A 572 -28.31 13.35 15.90
N LEU A 573 -28.87 13.88 14.81
CA LEU A 573 -29.60 13.11 13.79
C LEU A 573 -28.72 12.69 12.61
N THR A 574 -27.42 13.01 12.64
CA THR A 574 -26.44 12.76 11.59
C THR A 574 -25.26 11.98 12.17
N ALA A 575 -24.37 11.45 11.32
CA ALA A 575 -23.11 10.87 11.75
C ALA A 575 -21.99 11.92 11.91
N ALA A 576 -22.34 13.19 12.13
CA ALA A 576 -21.39 14.28 12.29
C ALA A 576 -20.66 14.20 13.64
N ASP A 577 -19.37 14.54 13.63
CA ASP A 577 -18.48 14.55 14.79
C ASP A 577 -18.31 15.95 15.37
N GLY A 578 -18.77 17.00 14.67
CA GLY A 578 -18.65 18.36 15.16
C GLY A 578 -19.28 19.42 14.26
N ILE A 579 -19.09 20.67 14.69
CA ILE A 579 -19.57 21.87 14.01
C ILE A 579 -18.44 22.88 13.84
N GLU A 580 -18.37 23.48 12.64
CA GLU A 580 -17.54 24.65 12.41
C GLU A 580 -18.38 25.94 12.46
N LEU A 581 -17.89 26.96 13.16
CA LEU A 581 -18.43 28.32 13.10
C LEU A 581 -17.58 29.18 12.17
N SER A 582 -18.11 29.49 10.97
CA SER A 582 -17.38 30.17 9.90
C SER A 582 -17.96 31.54 9.60
N TRP A 583 -17.65 32.53 10.45
CA TRP A 583 -17.99 33.94 10.18
C TRP A 583 -16.95 34.56 9.24
N SER A 584 -16.92 34.08 7.99
CA SER A 584 -15.76 34.24 7.11
C SER A 584 -16.03 34.84 5.73
N LYS A 585 -17.30 34.97 5.31
CA LYS A 585 -17.63 35.68 4.06
C LYS A 585 -17.23 37.15 4.12
N GLU A 586 -17.46 37.77 5.27
CA GLU A 586 -17.06 39.14 5.58
C GLU A 586 -16.35 39.14 6.92
N SER A 587 -15.37 40.02 7.06
CA SER A 587 -14.72 40.23 8.34
C SER A 587 -15.69 40.82 9.37
N MET A 588 -15.47 40.46 10.63
CA MET A 588 -16.17 41.11 11.72
C MET A 588 -15.83 42.61 11.69
N ASN A 589 -16.83 43.46 11.88
CA ASN A 589 -16.67 44.91 11.74
C ASN A 589 -16.81 45.69 13.06
N GLN A 590 -17.08 45.01 14.17
CA GLN A 590 -17.33 45.64 15.47
C GLN A 590 -16.85 44.73 16.61
N ALA A 591 -16.34 45.33 17.69
CA ALA A 591 -15.92 44.61 18.90
C ALA A 591 -17.07 43.81 19.56
N ALA A 592 -18.34 44.21 19.35
CA ALA A 592 -19.50 43.45 19.82
C ALA A 592 -19.61 42.06 19.18
N ASN A 593 -19.12 41.88 17.93
CA ASN A 593 -19.19 40.60 17.22
C ASN A 593 -18.39 39.50 17.94
N LYS A 594 -17.25 39.87 18.52
CA LYS A 594 -16.44 39.01 19.41
C LYS A 594 -17.28 38.40 20.54
N ASN A 595 -18.11 39.23 21.18
CA ASN A 595 -18.98 38.80 22.28
C ASN A 595 -20.13 37.92 21.79
N ILE A 596 -20.65 38.18 20.58
CA ILE A 596 -21.70 37.35 19.96
C ILE A 596 -21.16 35.94 19.68
N LEU A 597 -20.00 35.83 19.02
CA LEU A 597 -19.37 34.54 18.71
C LEU A 597 -19.03 33.76 19.99
N LYS A 598 -18.40 34.43 20.97
CA LYS A 598 -18.14 33.85 22.30
C LYS A 598 -19.41 33.32 22.95
N ALA A 599 -20.48 34.12 22.96
CA ALA A 599 -21.72 33.71 23.58
C ALA A 599 -22.39 32.55 22.82
N LEU A 600 -22.23 32.47 21.50
CA LEU A 600 -22.75 31.37 20.67
C LEU A 600 -22.02 30.07 21.00
N ILE A 601 -20.69 30.08 21.05
CA ILE A 601 -19.88 28.92 21.44
C ILE A 601 -20.33 28.39 22.81
N ASN A 602 -20.52 29.29 23.79
CA ASN A 602 -21.01 28.89 25.11
C ASN A 602 -22.42 28.32 25.10
N ASP A 603 -23.33 28.89 24.30
CA ASP A 603 -24.70 28.40 24.17
C ASP A 603 -24.73 27.02 23.46
N ILE A 604 -23.85 26.78 22.48
CA ILE A 604 -23.67 25.47 21.82
C ILE A 604 -23.11 24.44 22.81
N LYS A 605 -22.00 24.73 23.51
CA LYS A 605 -21.43 23.84 24.53
C LYS A 605 -22.40 23.51 25.67
N LYS A 606 -23.34 24.42 25.95
CA LYS A 606 -24.38 24.21 26.95
C LYS A 606 -25.55 23.37 26.42
N ALA A 607 -25.86 23.51 25.13
CA ALA A 607 -26.89 22.71 24.47
C ALA A 607 -26.40 21.27 24.24
N ASP A 608 -25.13 21.10 23.92
CA ASP A 608 -24.46 19.81 23.83
C ASP A 608 -24.29 19.19 25.22
N LYS A 609 -25.22 18.32 25.57
CA LYS A 609 -25.17 17.56 26.84
C LYS A 609 -24.24 16.37 26.79
N THR A 610 -23.96 15.83 25.59
CA THR A 610 -23.08 14.65 25.44
C THR A 610 -21.62 15.06 25.55
N LYS A 611 -21.30 16.33 25.23
CA LYS A 611 -19.94 16.87 25.13
C LYS A 611 -19.08 16.10 24.11
N TYR A 612 -19.75 15.51 23.13
CA TYR A 612 -19.14 14.68 22.11
C TYR A 612 -18.65 15.52 20.92
N PHE A 613 -19.35 16.63 20.61
CA PHE A 613 -19.10 17.34 19.36
C PHE A 613 -17.88 18.26 19.43
N GLU A 614 -17.03 18.15 18.42
CA GLU A 614 -15.95 19.11 18.21
C GLU A 614 -16.48 20.48 17.79
N ILE A 615 -15.82 21.54 18.27
CA ILE A 615 -16.11 22.91 17.87
C ILE A 615 -14.88 23.47 17.19
N ILE A 616 -15.02 23.72 15.89
CA ILE A 616 -14.00 24.36 15.06
C ILE A 616 -14.42 25.80 14.80
N VAL A 617 -13.46 26.72 14.77
CA VAL A 617 -13.72 28.13 14.44
C VAL A 617 -12.85 28.55 13.26
N ALA A 618 -13.50 29.03 12.21
CA ALA A 618 -12.83 29.61 11.06
C ALA A 618 -12.56 31.10 11.31
N ALA A 619 -11.33 31.55 11.06
CA ALA A 619 -10.87 32.91 11.36
C ALA A 619 -10.24 33.61 10.15
N THR A 620 -10.75 34.79 9.80
CA THR A 620 -10.18 35.65 8.74
C THR A 620 -8.96 36.44 9.21
N ALA A 621 -8.08 36.82 8.27
CA ALA A 621 -6.88 37.59 8.56
C ALA A 621 -7.20 39.00 9.07
N GLU A 622 -8.16 39.70 8.44
CA GLU A 622 -8.54 41.06 8.83
C GLU A 622 -9.13 41.06 10.25
N SER A 623 -10.06 40.15 10.55
CA SER A 623 -10.63 40.04 11.90
C SER A 623 -9.58 39.67 12.96
N SER A 624 -8.51 38.97 12.54
CA SER A 624 -7.38 38.62 13.41
C SER A 624 -6.55 39.85 13.74
N TYR A 625 -6.18 40.65 12.74
CA TYR A 625 -5.41 41.87 12.94
C TYR A 625 -6.19 42.98 13.64
N ASP A 626 -7.52 43.04 13.44
CA ASP A 626 -8.42 43.94 14.17
C ASP A 626 -8.74 43.45 15.60
N ASN A 627 -8.16 42.32 16.03
CA ASN A 627 -8.27 41.76 17.38
C ASN A 627 -9.74 41.42 17.78
N LEU A 628 -10.53 40.95 16.81
CA LEU A 628 -11.96 40.70 16.96
C LEU A 628 -12.31 39.28 17.43
N TYR A 629 -11.32 38.47 17.81
CA TYR A 629 -11.51 37.18 18.46
C TYR A 629 -11.20 37.23 19.96
N ASP A 630 -11.87 36.37 20.75
CA ASP A 630 -11.51 36.13 22.16
C ASP A 630 -10.57 34.94 22.25
N TYR A 631 -9.27 35.18 22.05
CA TYR A 631 -8.22 34.16 22.00
C TYR A 631 -8.19 33.27 23.25
N ALA A 632 -8.30 33.86 24.45
CA ALA A 632 -8.32 33.12 25.70
C ALA A 632 -9.56 32.24 25.83
N HIS A 633 -10.71 32.69 25.32
CA HIS A 633 -11.90 31.86 25.25
C HIS A 633 -11.75 30.73 24.24
N LEU A 634 -11.31 31.04 23.02
CA LEU A 634 -11.11 30.07 21.95
C LEU A 634 -10.13 28.96 22.36
N ASN A 635 -9.02 29.29 23.00
CA ASN A 635 -8.05 28.30 23.49
C ASN A 635 -8.74 27.29 24.45
N LYS A 636 -9.69 27.75 25.27
CA LYS A 636 -10.42 26.88 26.20
C LYS A 636 -11.58 26.10 25.56
N THR A 637 -12.16 26.60 24.47
CA THR A 637 -13.43 26.09 23.96
C THR A 637 -13.36 25.41 22.60
N ALA A 638 -12.52 25.89 21.70
CA ALA A 638 -12.36 25.32 20.37
C ALA A 638 -11.36 24.15 20.40
N SER A 639 -11.69 23.12 19.63
CA SER A 639 -10.77 22.02 19.32
C SER A 639 -9.67 22.55 18.40
N LEU A 640 -10.08 23.19 17.31
CA LEU A 640 -9.21 23.75 16.28
C LEU A 640 -9.67 25.16 15.89
N VAL A 641 -8.73 26.00 15.48
CA VAL A 641 -8.97 27.29 14.84
C VAL A 641 -8.34 27.27 13.45
N VAL A 642 -9.18 27.38 12.43
CA VAL A 642 -8.76 27.36 11.02
C VAL A 642 -8.55 28.79 10.56
N LEU A 643 -7.29 29.18 10.40
CA LEU A 643 -6.94 30.48 9.86
C LEU A 643 -7.10 30.42 8.34
N HIS A 644 -7.93 31.29 7.78
CA HIS A 644 -8.20 31.40 6.34
C HIS A 644 -7.01 32.02 5.59
N SER A 645 -5.84 31.42 5.71
CA SER A 645 -4.59 31.79 5.04
C SER A 645 -4.59 31.51 3.53
N HIS A 646 -5.71 31.02 2.98
CA HIS A 646 -5.97 30.91 1.54
C HIS A 646 -6.73 32.12 0.98
N ARG A 647 -7.06 33.12 1.81
CA ARG A 647 -7.77 34.36 1.41
C ARG A 647 -7.03 35.63 1.83
N LEU A 648 -5.71 35.57 1.85
CA LEU A 648 -4.85 36.72 2.20
C LEU A 648 -4.83 37.79 1.10
N HIS A 649 -5.26 37.40 -0.10
CA HIS A 649 -5.61 38.28 -1.21
C HIS A 649 -6.89 37.74 -1.85
N PHE A 650 -7.71 38.64 -2.39
CA PHE A 650 -9.00 38.29 -2.98
C PHE A 650 -9.35 39.24 -4.14
N ASP A 651 -10.36 38.84 -4.92
CA ASP A 651 -10.77 39.39 -6.23
C ASP A 651 -11.18 40.87 -6.25
N SER A 652 -11.62 41.40 -5.11
CA SER A 652 -12.03 42.80 -4.98
C SER A 652 -10.89 43.79 -4.66
N LEU A 653 -9.65 43.30 -4.52
CA LEU A 653 -8.48 44.17 -4.34
C LEU A 653 -7.98 44.71 -5.70
N PRO A 654 -7.72 46.03 -5.85
CA PRO A 654 -7.36 46.65 -7.12
C PRO A 654 -5.87 46.50 -7.48
N TYR A 655 -5.25 45.39 -7.07
CA TYR A 655 -3.85 45.11 -7.32
C TYR A 655 -3.60 43.60 -7.42
N ILE A 656 -2.45 43.24 -7.97
CA ILE A 656 -2.00 41.87 -8.17
C ILE A 656 -1.48 41.32 -6.85
N GLY A 657 -1.92 40.13 -6.51
CA GLY A 657 -1.40 39.39 -5.38
C GLY A 657 -1.76 37.91 -5.45
N HIS A 658 -1.36 37.19 -4.41
CA HIS A 658 -1.60 35.75 -4.28
C HIS A 658 -2.50 35.50 -3.09
N HIS A 659 -3.41 34.53 -3.19
CA HIS A 659 -4.40 34.27 -2.15
C HIS A 659 -3.78 33.61 -0.89
N SER A 660 -2.58 33.02 -1.02
CA SER A 660 -1.90 32.24 0.04
C SER A 660 -0.36 32.38 0.13
N PRO A 661 0.27 33.57 0.02
CA PRO A 661 1.72 33.71 0.01
C PRO A 661 2.33 33.25 1.34
N LEU A 662 3.46 32.53 1.28
CA LEU A 662 4.12 32.03 2.47
C LEU A 662 4.80 33.18 3.25
N ARG A 663 5.46 34.08 2.53
CA ARG A 663 6.30 35.17 3.07
C ARG A 663 6.02 36.51 2.43
N PRO A 664 6.34 37.62 3.12
CA PRO A 664 6.23 38.94 2.56
C PRO A 664 7.27 39.17 1.47
N THR A 665 6.85 39.79 0.36
CA THR A 665 7.75 40.34 -0.65
C THR A 665 7.81 41.85 -0.55
N SER A 666 8.89 42.46 -1.03
CA SER A 666 9.07 43.92 -0.98
C SER A 666 8.04 44.69 -1.82
N SER A 667 7.40 44.02 -2.79
CA SER A 667 6.40 44.61 -3.70
C SER A 667 4.96 44.46 -3.19
N MET A 668 4.70 43.64 -2.18
CA MET A 668 3.38 43.52 -1.57
C MET A 668 2.91 44.83 -0.94
N LYS A 669 1.62 45.17 -1.14
CA LYS A 669 1.00 46.36 -0.50
C LYS A 669 0.85 46.22 1.01
N ASN A 670 0.62 45.00 1.49
CA ASN A 670 0.52 44.70 2.90
C ASN A 670 1.36 43.45 3.21
N PRO A 671 2.57 43.60 3.80
CA PRO A 671 3.44 42.46 4.11
C PRO A 671 2.86 41.52 5.18
N ASN A 672 1.86 41.97 5.96
CA ASN A 672 1.21 41.13 6.96
C ASN A 672 0.28 40.07 6.35
N MET A 673 -0.09 40.19 5.06
CA MET A 673 -0.99 39.25 4.39
C MET A 673 -0.26 38.01 3.88
N THR A 674 0.39 37.28 4.79
CA THR A 674 1.21 36.09 4.51
C THR A 674 0.99 35.02 5.58
N TRP A 675 1.22 33.75 5.24
CA TRP A 675 1.11 32.64 6.21
C TRP A 675 1.98 32.87 7.43
N GLN A 676 3.25 33.24 7.21
CA GLN A 676 4.22 33.48 8.27
C GLN A 676 3.75 34.61 9.20
N SER A 677 3.29 35.73 8.66
CA SER A 677 2.86 36.88 9.48
C SER A 677 1.58 36.58 10.25
N LEU A 678 0.61 35.91 9.63
CA LEU A 678 -0.64 35.57 10.28
C LEU A 678 -0.43 34.55 11.41
N LEU A 679 0.39 33.51 11.18
CA LEU A 679 0.73 32.55 12.23
C LEU A 679 1.49 33.25 13.38
N ARG A 680 2.49 34.07 13.05
CA ARG A 680 3.28 34.82 14.03
C ARG A 680 2.40 35.70 14.92
N HIS A 681 1.40 36.38 14.34
CA HIS A 681 0.42 37.17 15.09
C HIS A 681 -0.32 36.32 16.12
N TRP A 682 -0.88 35.19 15.70
CA TRP A 682 -1.64 34.30 16.60
C TRP A 682 -0.77 33.67 17.69
N VAL A 683 0.46 33.27 17.36
CA VAL A 683 1.35 32.59 18.29
C VAL A 683 2.07 33.58 19.21
N LEU A 684 2.82 34.54 18.65
CA LEU A 684 3.70 35.39 19.46
C LEU A 684 2.96 36.56 20.11
N GLU A 685 1.99 37.15 19.43
CA GLU A 685 1.27 38.31 19.99
C GLU A 685 0.03 37.92 20.79
N LYS A 686 -0.60 36.79 20.46
CA LYS A 686 -1.83 36.31 21.12
C LYS A 686 -1.63 35.07 21.99
N GLU A 687 -0.41 34.52 22.04
CA GLU A 687 -0.05 33.35 22.85
C GLU A 687 -0.97 32.15 22.60
N PHE A 688 -1.44 31.98 21.35
CA PHE A 688 -2.33 30.89 20.98
C PHE A 688 -1.52 29.61 20.69
N PRO A 689 -1.94 28.44 21.18
CA PRO A 689 -1.15 27.21 21.03
C PRO A 689 -1.10 26.73 19.58
N HIS A 690 0.12 26.42 19.10
CA HIS A 690 0.37 25.90 17.76
C HIS A 690 -0.49 24.67 17.43
N SER A 691 -0.62 23.73 18.37
CA SER A 691 -1.34 22.47 18.19
C SER A 691 -2.83 22.63 17.88
N LYS A 692 -3.41 23.82 18.10
CA LYS A 692 -4.81 24.14 17.78
C LYS A 692 -4.98 24.95 16.51
N ILE A 693 -3.89 25.42 15.90
CA ILE A 693 -3.93 26.24 14.70
C ILE A 693 -3.91 25.34 13.47
N VAL A 694 -4.79 25.65 12.52
CA VAL A 694 -4.82 25.03 11.19
C VAL A 694 -4.67 26.12 10.15
N LEU A 695 -3.69 26.00 9.26
CA LEU A 695 -3.49 26.90 8.13
C LEU A 695 -4.11 26.31 6.86
N SER A 696 -4.77 27.15 6.08
CA SER A 696 -5.57 26.71 4.93
C SER A 696 -4.96 27.08 3.58
N LEU A 697 -5.02 26.16 2.62
CA LEU A 697 -4.83 26.35 1.17
C LEU A 697 -6.20 26.24 0.45
N THR A 698 -6.25 26.54 -0.85
CA THR A 698 -7.38 26.19 -1.74
C THR A 698 -6.86 25.53 -3.00
N ALA A 699 -7.62 24.59 -3.57
CA ALA A 699 -7.35 24.03 -4.88
C ALA A 699 -7.86 24.93 -6.03
N SER A 700 -8.66 25.95 -5.73
CA SER A 700 -9.14 26.94 -6.68
C SER A 700 -8.09 28.00 -7.01
N THR A 701 -8.37 28.79 -8.05
CA THR A 701 -7.53 29.93 -8.43
C THR A 701 -8.15 31.26 -8.02
N LEU A 702 -7.31 32.31 -7.99
CA LEU A 702 -7.72 33.69 -7.89
C LEU A 702 -7.43 34.40 -9.24
N PRO A 703 -8.45 34.69 -10.06
CA PRO A 703 -8.30 35.41 -11.31
C PRO A 703 -8.11 36.92 -11.11
N MET A 704 -7.25 37.52 -11.92
CA MET A 704 -6.94 38.95 -11.90
C MET A 704 -6.63 39.46 -13.31
N THR A 705 -6.87 40.76 -13.54
CA THR A 705 -6.55 41.40 -14.82
C THR A 705 -5.74 42.68 -14.58
N PRO A 706 -4.45 42.71 -14.97
CA PRO A 706 -3.61 43.91 -14.89
C PRO A 706 -4.16 45.06 -15.74
N ILE A 707 -3.98 46.29 -15.25
CA ILE A 707 -4.37 47.52 -15.99
C ILE A 707 -3.46 47.74 -17.21
N HIS A 708 -2.17 47.40 -17.08
CA HIS A 708 -1.20 47.49 -18.16
C HIS A 708 -0.82 46.09 -18.63
N ASN A 709 -0.70 45.92 -19.95
CA ASN A 709 -0.35 44.63 -20.53
C ASN A 709 1.06 44.23 -20.10
N MET A 710 1.15 43.30 -19.16
CA MET A 710 2.42 42.81 -18.65
C MET A 710 3.00 41.76 -19.61
N ARG A 711 4.05 42.16 -20.34
CA ARG A 711 4.75 41.29 -21.29
C ARG A 711 5.77 40.35 -20.65
N ASN A 712 6.20 40.63 -19.42
CA ASN A 712 7.41 40.01 -18.86
C ASN A 712 7.14 39.11 -17.64
N SER A 713 6.42 39.56 -16.59
CA SER A 713 6.02 38.72 -15.45
C SER A 713 5.00 39.39 -14.52
N ALA A 714 4.18 38.58 -13.83
CA ALA A 714 3.28 39.01 -12.77
C ALA A 714 4.06 39.55 -11.55
N THR A 715 3.83 40.83 -11.23
CA THR A 715 4.49 41.47 -10.07
C THR A 715 3.45 41.84 -9.01
N PHE A 716 3.66 41.37 -7.77
CA PHE A 716 2.83 41.76 -6.61
C PHE A 716 2.69 43.29 -6.50
N GLY A 717 1.51 43.74 -6.08
CA GLY A 717 1.23 45.15 -5.80
C GLY A 717 1.06 46.06 -7.03
N GLU A 718 1.26 45.55 -8.24
CA GLU A 718 0.86 46.25 -9.46
C GLU A 718 -0.65 46.40 -9.56
N ARG A 719 -1.14 47.42 -10.27
CA ARG A 719 -2.59 47.69 -10.34
C ARG A 719 -3.32 46.67 -11.21
N ALA A 720 -4.43 46.18 -10.71
CA ALA A 720 -5.36 45.32 -11.41
C ALA A 720 -6.77 45.94 -11.40
N TYR A 721 -7.59 45.57 -12.39
CA TYR A 721 -9.02 45.83 -12.31
C TYR A 721 -9.64 44.95 -11.21
N VAL A 722 -10.66 45.48 -10.55
CA VAL A 722 -11.55 44.65 -9.72
C VAL A 722 -12.12 43.57 -10.63
N HIS A 723 -11.90 42.32 -10.25
CA HIS A 723 -12.29 41.20 -11.08
C HIS A 723 -13.81 41.04 -11.10
N ILE A 724 -14.33 40.61 -12.25
CA ILE A 724 -15.73 40.24 -12.46
C ILE A 724 -15.69 38.87 -13.12
N ASP A 725 -16.33 37.89 -12.48
CA ASP A 725 -16.36 36.50 -12.96
C ASP A 725 -16.68 36.42 -14.45
N SER A 726 -15.85 35.67 -15.17
CA SER A 726 -15.91 35.46 -16.61
C SER A 726 -15.93 33.97 -16.93
N LYS A 727 -16.58 33.61 -18.04
CA LYS A 727 -16.57 32.22 -18.54
C LYS A 727 -15.20 31.71 -18.98
N ASN A 728 -14.25 32.62 -19.18
CA ASN A 728 -12.89 32.28 -19.59
C ASN A 728 -11.93 32.15 -18.39
N ASP A 729 -12.42 32.30 -17.17
CA ASP A 729 -11.57 32.14 -15.99
C ASP A 729 -11.26 30.67 -15.74
N ILE A 730 -10.07 30.44 -15.18
CA ILE A 730 -9.59 29.12 -14.78
C ILE A 730 -9.91 28.97 -13.29
N HIS A 731 -10.61 27.91 -12.90
CA HIS A 731 -11.12 27.70 -11.55
C HIS A 731 -10.55 26.46 -10.86
N SER A 732 -9.90 25.55 -11.59
CA SER A 732 -9.48 24.24 -11.08
C SER A 732 -8.04 23.87 -11.44
N GLN A 733 -7.48 22.90 -10.71
CA GLN A 733 -6.18 22.31 -11.03
C GLN A 733 -6.18 21.62 -12.40
N GLN A 734 -7.32 21.04 -12.79
CA GLN A 734 -7.51 20.45 -14.11
C GLN A 734 -7.39 21.50 -15.21
N GLU A 735 -8.09 22.63 -15.10
CA GLU A 735 -8.06 23.68 -16.13
C GLU A 735 -6.68 24.36 -16.20
N ILE A 736 -5.96 24.47 -15.07
CA ILE A 736 -4.57 24.94 -15.05
C ILE A 736 -3.68 24.02 -15.89
N CYS A 737 -3.75 22.71 -15.66
CA CYS A 737 -2.88 21.77 -16.37
C CYS A 737 -3.23 21.71 -17.87
N GLU A 738 -4.51 21.69 -18.23
CA GLU A 738 -4.96 21.77 -19.63
C GLU A 738 -4.47 23.07 -20.31
N SER A 739 -4.47 24.20 -19.59
CA SER A 739 -3.92 25.46 -20.11
C SER A 739 -2.41 25.42 -20.34
N LEU A 740 -1.66 24.77 -19.45
CA LEU A 740 -0.22 24.58 -19.57
C LEU A 740 0.15 23.61 -20.70
N GLU A 741 -0.57 22.49 -20.82
CA GLU A 741 -0.36 21.48 -21.87
C GLU A 741 -0.69 22.01 -23.26
N SER A 742 -1.77 22.79 -23.39
CA SER A 742 -2.14 23.45 -24.64
C SER A 742 -1.22 24.62 -25.01
N GLY A 743 -0.33 25.04 -24.11
CA GLY A 743 0.55 26.20 -24.29
C GLY A 743 -0.18 27.54 -24.30
N THR A 744 -1.46 27.58 -23.88
CA THR A 744 -2.24 28.81 -23.78
C THR A 744 -1.83 29.64 -22.56
N GLY A 745 -1.43 28.96 -21.48
CA GLY A 745 -0.94 29.56 -20.24
C GLY A 745 0.57 29.39 -20.08
N ILE A 746 1.19 30.33 -19.37
CA ILE A 746 2.61 30.30 -18.99
C ILE A 746 2.68 30.32 -17.46
N ALA A 747 3.30 29.31 -16.86
CA ALA A 747 3.57 29.28 -15.43
C ALA A 747 4.72 30.22 -15.06
N GLU A 748 4.54 30.96 -13.98
CA GLU A 748 5.52 31.85 -13.37
C GLU A 748 5.62 31.54 -11.87
N TRP A 749 6.76 31.83 -11.26
CA TRP A 749 7.03 31.51 -9.85
C TRP A 749 7.61 32.73 -9.12
N ASP A 750 7.08 33.06 -7.95
CA ASP A 750 7.68 34.05 -7.06
C ASP A 750 8.55 33.36 -6.00
N ASP A 751 9.86 33.55 -6.08
CA ASP A 751 10.84 32.93 -5.19
C ASP A 751 10.74 33.39 -3.74
N THR A 752 10.22 34.59 -3.47
CA THR A 752 10.15 35.10 -2.09
C THR A 752 8.87 34.62 -1.42
N ALA A 753 7.73 34.77 -2.09
CA ALA A 753 6.43 34.33 -1.60
C ALA A 753 6.23 32.81 -1.71
N GLN A 754 7.05 32.11 -2.50
CA GLN A 754 7.03 30.65 -2.73
C GLN A 754 5.69 30.15 -3.28
N VAL A 755 5.18 30.85 -4.31
CA VAL A 755 3.87 30.58 -4.91
C VAL A 755 3.89 30.78 -6.43
N PRO A 756 3.06 30.04 -7.18
CA PRO A 756 2.99 30.16 -8.62
C PRO A 756 1.90 31.15 -9.09
N PHE A 757 2.04 31.57 -10.34
CA PHE A 757 1.01 32.27 -11.11
C PHE A 757 0.90 31.64 -12.49
N LEU A 758 -0.29 31.61 -13.05
CA LEU A 758 -0.53 31.24 -14.45
C LEU A 758 -0.92 32.51 -15.21
N ARG A 759 -0.22 32.80 -16.30
CA ARG A 759 -0.55 33.91 -17.19
C ARG A 759 -1.12 33.40 -18.51
N GLN A 760 -2.34 33.82 -18.82
CA GLN A 760 -3.02 33.51 -20.09
C GLN A 760 -3.41 34.83 -20.77
N GLY A 761 -2.68 35.22 -21.81
CA GLY A 761 -2.83 36.56 -22.42
C GLY A 761 -2.56 37.67 -21.41
N ASN A 762 -3.57 38.51 -21.13
CA ASN A 762 -3.53 39.56 -20.10
C ASN A 762 -4.25 39.15 -18.80
N GLN A 763 -4.67 37.90 -18.64
CA GLN A 763 -5.21 37.41 -17.37
C GLN A 763 -4.11 36.71 -16.57
N ILE A 764 -4.19 36.85 -15.25
CA ILE A 764 -3.30 36.21 -14.29
C ILE A 764 -4.16 35.44 -13.30
N PHE A 765 -3.78 34.20 -13.04
CA PHE A 765 -4.43 33.33 -12.07
C PHE A 765 -3.41 32.97 -11.00
N ALA A 766 -3.64 33.40 -9.76
CA ALA A 766 -2.88 32.97 -8.60
C ALA A 766 -3.44 31.63 -8.09
N TYR A 767 -2.61 30.60 -7.96
CA TYR A 767 -3.06 29.24 -7.62
C TYR A 767 -2.03 28.55 -6.71
N ASP A 768 -2.42 27.49 -6.00
CA ASP A 768 -1.43 26.60 -5.37
C ASP A 768 -1.17 25.40 -6.28
N ASN A 769 0.09 24.98 -6.39
CA ASN A 769 0.50 23.80 -7.15
C ASN A 769 1.16 22.76 -6.22
N VAL A 770 1.57 21.62 -6.78
CA VAL A 770 2.29 20.56 -6.05
C VAL A 770 3.52 21.10 -5.30
N MET A 771 4.29 22.00 -5.90
CA MET A 771 5.51 22.54 -5.30
C MET A 771 5.21 23.50 -4.14
N SER A 772 4.34 24.51 -4.33
CA SER A 772 3.98 25.44 -3.25
C SER A 772 3.27 24.74 -2.11
N THR A 773 2.45 23.74 -2.41
CA THR A 773 1.74 22.90 -1.43
C THR A 773 2.72 22.07 -0.61
N HIS A 774 3.73 21.46 -1.25
CA HIS A 774 4.81 20.76 -0.56
C HIS A 774 5.56 21.70 0.39
N ILE A 775 6.03 22.85 -0.11
CA ILE A 775 6.78 23.84 0.69
C ILE A 775 5.98 24.28 1.92
N LYS A 776 4.68 24.60 1.74
CA LYS A 776 3.79 24.98 2.84
C LYS A 776 3.56 23.85 3.83
N ALA A 777 3.45 22.60 3.38
CA ALA A 777 3.28 21.45 4.25
C ALA A 777 4.52 21.17 5.11
N VAL A 778 5.71 21.24 4.51
CA VAL A 778 6.98 21.14 5.23
C VAL A 778 7.09 22.26 6.27
N TRP A 779 6.82 23.51 5.86
CA TRP A 779 6.88 24.65 6.76
C TRP A 779 5.89 24.52 7.92
N ALA A 780 4.62 24.21 7.65
CA ALA A 780 3.60 23.99 8.69
C ALA A 780 3.97 22.88 9.66
N SER A 781 4.62 21.81 9.18
CA SER A 781 5.14 20.72 10.02
C SER A 781 6.24 21.19 10.96
N MET A 782 7.17 22.03 10.48
CA MET A 782 8.22 22.63 11.31
C MET A 782 7.68 23.61 12.35
N GLU A 783 6.58 24.29 12.03
CA GLU A 783 5.86 25.18 12.95
C GLU A 783 4.91 24.42 13.89
N GLY A 784 4.66 23.12 13.67
CA GLY A 784 3.79 22.30 14.51
C GLY A 784 2.30 22.66 14.42
N VAL A 785 1.82 23.03 13.23
CA VAL A 785 0.40 23.40 12.98
C VAL A 785 -0.27 22.44 11.98
N GLY A 786 -1.60 22.37 12.05
CA GLY A 786 -2.41 21.58 11.11
C GLY A 786 -2.57 22.26 9.74
N LEU A 787 -3.11 21.52 8.77
CA LEU A 787 -3.37 22.02 7.42
C LEU A 787 -4.85 21.84 7.03
N ALA A 788 -5.33 22.69 6.13
CA ALA A 788 -6.64 22.55 5.51
C ALA A 788 -6.53 22.77 4.00
N LEU A 789 -7.28 22.01 3.21
CA LEU A 789 -7.47 22.27 1.79
C LEU A 789 -8.94 22.61 1.53
N HIS A 790 -9.17 23.83 1.02
CA HIS A 790 -10.48 24.24 0.53
C HIS A 790 -10.68 23.84 -0.93
N ASP A 791 -11.95 23.70 -1.31
CA ASP A 791 -12.37 23.43 -2.67
C ASP A 791 -11.79 22.11 -3.23
N VAL A 792 -11.83 21.04 -2.43
CA VAL A 792 -11.27 19.72 -2.78
C VAL A 792 -11.81 19.16 -4.10
N HIS A 793 -13.03 19.55 -4.49
CA HIS A 793 -13.60 19.20 -5.79
C HIS A 793 -12.85 19.80 -6.99
N GLN A 794 -12.03 20.82 -6.78
CA GLN A 794 -11.19 21.46 -7.81
C GLN A 794 -9.75 20.91 -7.86
N ASP A 795 -9.40 19.97 -6.99
CA ASP A 795 -8.09 19.32 -6.93
C ASP A 795 -8.01 18.11 -7.88
N ASP A 796 -8.36 18.27 -9.16
CA ASP A 796 -8.33 17.20 -10.18
C ASP A 796 -8.76 15.79 -9.66
N PRO A 797 -10.01 15.64 -9.18
CA PRO A 797 -10.49 14.40 -8.57
C PRO A 797 -10.49 13.21 -9.54
N ASN A 798 -10.44 13.48 -10.84
CA ASN A 798 -10.47 12.46 -11.88
C ASN A 798 -9.09 12.03 -12.39
N ALA A 799 -8.02 12.69 -11.94
CA ALA A 799 -6.65 12.50 -12.40
C ALA A 799 -6.45 12.82 -13.89
N VAL A 800 -7.15 13.84 -14.40
CA VAL A 800 -7.12 14.25 -15.81
C VAL A 800 -5.71 14.69 -16.21
N CYS A 801 -4.99 15.39 -15.34
CA CYS A 801 -3.70 15.99 -15.69
C CYS A 801 -2.57 14.99 -15.94
N ASN A 802 -2.61 13.80 -15.34
CA ASN A 802 -1.49 12.83 -15.46
C ASN A 802 -1.92 11.37 -15.56
N ASN A 803 -3.23 11.07 -15.53
CA ASN A 803 -3.82 9.74 -15.53
C ASN A 803 -3.27 8.79 -14.46
N LYS A 804 -2.68 9.33 -13.38
CA LYS A 804 -1.98 8.57 -12.33
C LYS A 804 -2.41 8.95 -10.92
N THR A 805 -2.57 10.25 -10.65
CA THR A 805 -2.77 10.78 -9.30
C THR A 805 -4.03 11.64 -9.25
N ALA A 806 -5.08 11.14 -8.61
CA ALA A 806 -6.25 11.96 -8.25
C ALA A 806 -5.93 12.74 -6.97
N PHE A 807 -6.47 13.96 -6.86
CA PHE A 807 -6.20 14.86 -5.73
C PHE A 807 -4.70 15.14 -5.53
N PRO A 808 -4.00 15.69 -6.55
CA PRO A 808 -2.56 15.90 -6.48
C PRO A 808 -2.14 16.82 -5.32
N LEU A 809 -2.93 17.82 -4.94
CA LEU A 809 -2.59 18.66 -3.78
C LEU A 809 -2.79 17.90 -2.46
N LEU A 810 -3.88 17.16 -2.29
CA LEU A 810 -4.07 16.30 -1.10
C LEU A 810 -3.02 15.20 -0.98
N ASP A 811 -2.64 14.56 -2.09
CA ASP A 811 -1.57 13.55 -2.12
C ASP A 811 -0.26 14.14 -1.58
N VAL A 812 0.10 15.35 -2.03
CA VAL A 812 1.30 16.05 -1.57
C VAL A 812 1.20 16.45 -0.10
N LEU A 813 0.07 17.01 0.34
CA LEU A 813 -0.16 17.33 1.75
C LEU A 813 0.01 16.08 2.63
N SER A 814 -0.56 14.96 2.19
CA SER A 814 -0.47 13.68 2.91
C SER A 814 0.96 13.15 3.01
N ARG A 815 1.79 13.37 1.99
CA ARG A 815 3.17 12.89 1.96
C ARG A 815 4.14 13.84 2.65
N ALA A 816 3.86 15.14 2.69
CA ALA A 816 4.78 16.16 3.18
C ALA A 816 4.51 16.59 4.63
N GLN A 817 3.28 16.42 5.13
CA GLN A 817 2.97 16.83 6.51
C GLN A 817 3.49 15.80 7.54
N VAL A 818 4.03 16.29 8.65
CA VAL A 818 4.62 15.50 9.73
C VAL A 818 4.08 15.98 11.07
N CYS A 819 3.49 15.07 11.87
CA CYS A 819 2.74 15.45 13.08
C CYS A 819 3.13 14.68 14.35
N ARG A 820 4.14 13.81 14.29
CA ARG A 820 4.74 13.14 15.44
C ARG A 820 6.24 13.41 15.41
N LEU A 821 6.83 13.88 16.51
CA LEU A 821 8.20 14.45 16.51
C LEU A 821 9.15 13.80 17.53
N CYS A 822 8.91 12.55 17.99
CA CYS A 822 9.75 11.99 19.06
C CYS A 822 10.02 10.50 18.89
N LEU A 823 11.29 10.15 19.10
CA LEU A 823 11.72 8.79 19.39
C LEU A 823 11.79 8.62 20.90
N ASP A 824 11.50 7.41 21.37
CA ASP A 824 11.79 7.09 22.76
C ASP A 824 13.30 7.15 23.00
N PRO A 825 13.75 7.71 24.14
CA PRO A 825 15.17 7.78 24.46
C PRO A 825 15.79 6.39 24.56
N HIS A 826 16.90 6.17 23.87
CA HIS A 826 17.69 4.93 23.98
C HIS A 826 18.35 4.82 25.37
N ASP A 827 18.27 3.65 26.02
CA ASP A 827 19.05 3.36 27.22
C ASP A 827 20.45 2.85 26.86
N ILE A 828 21.44 3.71 27.05
CA ILE A 828 22.86 3.43 26.81
C ILE A 828 23.43 2.31 27.70
N ASN A 829 22.70 1.87 28.73
CA ASN A 829 23.14 0.85 29.70
C ASN A 829 22.54 -0.54 29.45
N GLU A 830 21.67 -0.71 28.45
CA GLU A 830 21.04 -1.99 28.11
C GLU A 830 21.47 -2.46 26.71
N CYS A 831 21.33 -3.76 26.44
CA CYS A 831 21.66 -4.37 25.15
C CYS A 831 20.41 -4.54 24.27
N ASP A 832 19.50 -3.56 24.33
CA ASP A 832 18.24 -3.63 23.62
C ASP A 832 18.47 -3.73 22.11
N GLU A 833 17.69 -4.60 21.46
CA GLU A 833 17.61 -4.60 20.01
C GLU A 833 16.81 -3.37 19.61
N ASN A 834 17.54 -2.29 19.29
CA ASN A 834 16.90 -1.03 18.97
C ASN A 834 16.22 -1.08 17.61
N ASP A 835 14.91 -0.87 17.63
CA ASP A 835 14.04 -0.72 16.46
C ASP A 835 14.46 0.45 15.54
N PHE A 836 15.14 1.45 16.10
CA PHE A 836 15.64 2.62 15.38
C PHE A 836 17.09 2.95 15.77
N VAL A 837 17.99 2.84 14.80
CA VAL A 837 19.42 3.10 14.98
C VAL A 837 19.71 4.60 14.93
N VAL A 838 20.46 5.11 15.91
CA VAL A 838 21.06 6.45 15.89
C VAL A 838 22.57 6.29 15.98
N SER A 839 23.21 6.22 14.81
CA SER A 839 24.64 5.97 14.68
C SER A 839 25.44 7.27 14.62
N CYS A 840 26.31 7.51 15.60
CA CYS A 840 27.06 8.76 15.70
C CYS A 840 28.51 8.56 15.25
N HIS A 841 28.87 9.07 14.08
CA HIS A 841 30.22 8.88 13.57
C HIS A 841 31.19 9.91 14.18
N PHE A 842 32.30 9.44 14.74
CA PHE A 842 33.34 10.25 15.35
C PHE A 842 34.64 10.22 14.54
N GLU A 843 35.13 11.40 14.16
CA GLU A 843 36.39 11.56 13.43
C GLU A 843 37.58 11.81 14.39
N LEU A 844 38.59 10.94 14.33
CA LEU A 844 39.85 11.10 15.09
C LEU A 844 40.79 12.09 14.37
N LYS A 845 40.77 13.39 14.67
CA LYS A 845 41.71 14.35 14.04
C LYS A 845 43.10 14.37 14.71
N GLU A 846 44.14 14.69 13.95
CA GLU A 846 45.51 14.90 14.48
C GLU A 846 45.55 15.97 15.60
N ASN A 847 44.71 17.00 15.50
CA ASN A 847 44.53 18.08 16.49
C ASN A 847 43.24 17.92 17.32
N THR A 848 42.94 16.72 17.80
CA THR A 848 41.84 16.46 18.76
C THR A 848 42.08 16.92 20.23
N PRO A 849 43.21 17.55 20.69
CA PRO A 849 43.42 17.74 22.13
C PRO A 849 42.50 18.78 22.81
N HIS A 850 41.66 19.50 22.06
CA HIS A 850 40.60 20.36 22.61
C HIS A 850 39.25 19.64 22.80
N PHE A 851 39.13 18.39 22.35
CA PHE A 851 37.93 17.60 22.51
C PHE A 851 37.96 16.88 23.87
N GLU A 852 37.03 17.21 24.76
CA GLU A 852 36.76 16.45 25.99
C GLU A 852 36.21 15.06 25.61
N LEU A 853 37.07 14.04 25.51
CA LEU A 853 36.73 12.70 25.01
C LEU A 853 35.64 11.97 25.81
N ASN A 854 35.38 12.40 27.04
CA ASN A 854 34.23 11.98 27.84
C ASN A 854 32.89 12.42 27.22
N ARG A 855 32.85 13.57 26.52
CA ARG A 855 31.63 14.06 25.85
C ARG A 855 31.23 13.25 24.62
N VAL A 856 32.11 12.41 24.05
CA VAL A 856 31.71 11.51 22.93
C VAL A 856 30.55 10.59 23.35
N PHE A 857 30.47 10.25 24.64
CA PHE A 857 29.46 9.36 25.21
C PHE A 857 28.28 10.12 25.84
N ASP A 858 28.25 11.45 25.75
CA ASP A 858 27.14 12.29 26.21
C ASP A 858 25.88 12.12 25.34
N PRO A 859 25.97 12.18 23.99
CA PRO A 859 24.79 11.93 23.17
C PRO A 859 24.37 10.47 23.33
N LYS A 860 23.07 10.25 23.56
CA LYS A 860 22.45 8.92 23.76
C LYS A 860 22.35 8.11 22.46
N CYS A 861 23.43 8.06 21.68
CA CYS A 861 23.50 7.31 20.44
C CYS A 861 23.38 5.80 20.72
N THR A 862 22.72 5.08 19.82
CA THR A 862 22.66 3.62 19.87
C THR A 862 24.06 3.02 19.66
N GLU A 863 24.87 3.71 18.86
CA GLU A 863 26.28 3.39 18.66
C GLU A 863 27.13 4.61 18.28
N ILE A 864 28.42 4.50 18.56
CA ILE A 864 29.45 5.45 18.11
C ILE A 864 30.35 4.74 17.11
N VAL A 865 30.43 5.28 15.89
CA VAL A 865 31.29 4.75 14.81
C VAL A 865 32.57 5.55 14.74
N VAL A 866 33.70 4.95 15.13
CA VAL A 866 35.01 5.58 15.06
C VAL A 866 35.61 5.37 13.67
N LYS A 867 35.92 6.46 12.97
CA LYS A 867 36.44 6.43 11.60
C LYS A 867 37.98 6.28 11.57
N GLN A 868 38.51 5.98 10.37
CA GLN A 868 39.94 6.05 9.97
C GLN A 868 40.79 4.78 10.11
N ALA A 869 40.18 3.60 10.24
CA ALA A 869 40.90 2.37 9.95
C ALA A 869 40.89 2.10 8.44
N GLN A 870 42.00 1.58 7.92
CA GLN A 870 42.12 1.16 6.53
C GLN A 870 42.67 -0.26 6.46
N LEU A 871 42.03 -1.07 5.62
CA LEU A 871 42.54 -2.37 5.23
C LEU A 871 43.63 -2.16 4.17
N VAL A 872 44.84 -2.66 4.44
CA VAL A 872 46.01 -2.51 3.56
C VAL A 872 46.54 -3.88 3.13
N LEU A 873 47.47 -3.86 2.17
CA LEU A 873 48.13 -5.06 1.63
C LEU A 873 48.55 -6.08 2.70
N GLY A 874 48.31 -7.37 2.39
CA GLY A 874 48.51 -8.50 3.32
C GLY A 874 47.37 -8.69 4.33
N GLY A 875 46.24 -7.99 4.15
CA GLY A 875 45.08 -8.06 5.03
C GLY A 875 45.30 -7.37 6.38
N LYS A 876 46.30 -6.50 6.53
CA LYS A 876 46.55 -5.79 7.78
C LYS A 876 45.58 -4.62 7.92
N VAL A 877 45.15 -4.31 9.14
CA VAL A 877 44.40 -3.08 9.42
C VAL A 877 45.33 -2.05 10.04
N LYS A 878 45.41 -0.86 9.45
CA LYS A 878 46.21 0.26 9.97
C LYS A 878 45.30 1.44 10.30
N LEU A 879 45.63 2.15 11.38
CA LEU A 879 45.17 3.52 11.59
C LEU A 879 46.05 4.45 10.74
N LYS A 880 45.51 5.58 10.27
CA LYS A 880 46.23 6.46 9.34
C LYS A 880 47.48 7.07 9.97
N ASP A 881 47.49 7.35 11.26
CA ASP A 881 48.66 7.88 11.97
C ASP A 881 48.82 7.40 13.44
N ALA A 882 49.99 7.65 14.05
CA ALA A 882 50.31 7.25 15.42
C ALA A 882 49.69 8.14 16.52
N GLN A 883 49.26 9.37 16.18
CA GLN A 883 48.52 10.27 17.08
C GLN A 883 47.08 9.77 17.26
N GLN A 884 46.42 9.31 16.20
CA GLN A 884 45.09 8.69 16.19
C GLN A 884 45.06 7.46 17.10
N GLU A 885 46.09 6.61 17.08
CA GLU A 885 46.18 5.48 18.01
C GLU A 885 46.23 5.94 19.48
N LYS A 886 46.89 7.07 19.76
CA LYS A 886 46.90 7.66 21.11
C LYS A 886 45.52 8.21 21.49
N VAL A 887 44.84 8.91 20.59
CA VAL A 887 43.49 9.46 20.82
C VAL A 887 42.48 8.32 21.02
N LEU A 888 42.53 7.27 20.19
CA LEU A 888 41.69 6.09 20.35
C LEU A 888 41.91 5.40 21.70
N LYS A 889 43.15 5.23 22.14
CA LYS A 889 43.45 4.68 23.48
C LYS A 889 42.91 5.55 24.60
N LYS A 890 42.86 6.88 24.43
CA LYS A 890 42.24 7.79 25.40
C LYS A 890 40.71 7.68 25.39
N LEU A 891 40.09 7.62 24.21
CA LEU A 891 38.64 7.45 24.05
C LEU A 891 38.14 6.17 24.72
N ILE A 892 38.84 5.06 24.51
CA ILE A 892 38.49 3.77 25.13
C ILE A 892 38.58 3.85 26.67
N LYS A 893 39.55 4.62 27.20
CA LYS A 893 39.70 4.85 28.64
C LYS A 893 38.64 5.80 29.21
N SER A 894 38.08 6.71 28.41
CA SER A 894 37.02 7.63 28.84
C SER A 894 35.62 7.03 28.73
N ARG A 895 35.49 5.79 28.22
CA ARG A 895 34.21 5.07 28.13
C ARG A 895 33.61 4.85 29.53
N PRO A 896 32.34 5.21 29.77
CA PRO A 896 31.68 4.94 31.05
C PRO A 896 31.60 3.44 31.36
N GLU A 897 31.71 3.06 32.64
CA GLU A 897 31.73 1.64 33.05
C GLU A 897 30.45 0.88 32.69
N LYS A 898 29.29 1.54 32.74
CA LYS A 898 27.98 0.95 32.42
C LYS A 898 27.60 1.04 30.93
N TRP A 899 28.43 1.63 30.08
CA TRP A 899 28.12 1.86 28.67
C TRP A 899 28.00 0.56 27.86
N LYS A 900 26.77 0.22 27.47
CA LYS A 900 26.42 -0.93 26.63
C LYS A 900 26.22 -0.59 25.16
N SER A 901 25.88 0.65 24.80
CA SER A 901 25.77 1.09 23.39
C SER A 901 27.00 0.71 22.55
N GLY A 902 26.77 0.54 21.25
CA GLY A 902 27.78 0.08 20.31
C GLY A 902 28.98 1.01 20.23
N LEU A 903 30.19 0.45 20.20
CA LEU A 903 31.40 1.13 19.78
C LEU A 903 31.93 0.41 18.55
N VAL A 904 31.73 1.00 17.38
CA VAL A 904 31.96 0.39 16.06
C VAL A 904 33.18 1.04 15.42
N ILE A 905 33.98 0.27 14.69
CA ILE A 905 35.09 0.82 13.90
C ILE A 905 34.75 0.80 12.42
N SER A 906 34.86 1.96 11.76
CA SER A 906 34.70 2.06 10.30
C SER A 906 36.03 1.76 9.61
N ILE A 907 36.03 0.76 8.73
CA ILE A 907 37.21 0.26 8.01
C ILE A 907 37.02 0.52 6.52
N SER A 908 37.92 1.33 5.93
CA SER A 908 37.92 1.53 4.49
C SER A 908 38.70 0.43 3.75
N CYS A 909 38.24 0.06 2.57
CA CYS A 909 38.88 -0.95 1.72
C CYS A 909 39.95 -0.39 0.75
N GLY A 910 40.33 0.88 0.90
CA GLY A 910 41.16 1.61 -0.06
C GLY A 910 40.35 2.31 -1.15
N ASP A 911 41.05 2.82 -2.16
CA ASP A 911 40.49 3.70 -3.19
C ASP A 911 40.50 3.08 -4.60
N SER A 912 40.78 1.77 -4.75
CA SER A 912 40.79 1.12 -6.07
C SER A 912 40.48 -0.39 -6.03
N GLU A 913 39.91 -0.90 -7.13
CA GLU A 913 39.62 -2.34 -7.30
C GLU A 913 40.86 -3.23 -7.18
N GLU A 914 42.01 -2.77 -7.70
CA GLU A 914 43.28 -3.50 -7.66
C GLU A 914 43.76 -3.68 -6.22
N HIS A 915 43.62 -2.64 -5.39
CA HIS A 915 44.00 -2.68 -3.98
C HIS A 915 43.18 -3.75 -3.26
N LEU A 916 41.86 -3.74 -3.44
CA LEU A 916 40.97 -4.70 -2.79
C LEU A 916 41.19 -6.14 -3.27
N ASN A 917 41.50 -6.34 -4.55
CA ASN A 917 41.85 -7.67 -5.08
C ASN A 917 43.10 -8.26 -4.42
N GLN A 918 44.13 -7.45 -4.21
CA GLN A 918 45.36 -7.90 -3.55
C GLN A 918 45.13 -8.23 -2.06
N ILE A 919 44.17 -7.54 -1.43
CA ILE A 919 43.79 -7.77 -0.04
C ILE A 919 42.90 -9.03 0.12
N LEU A 920 41.90 -9.20 -0.75
CA LEU A 920 40.87 -10.26 -0.63
C LEU A 920 41.12 -11.48 -1.53
N GLY A 921 42.28 -11.59 -2.18
CA GLY A 921 42.68 -12.78 -2.92
C GLY A 921 42.67 -14.07 -2.04
N LYS A 922 42.61 -15.24 -2.70
CA LYS A 922 42.36 -16.56 -2.06
C LYS A 922 43.14 -16.81 -0.76
N ASP A 923 44.41 -16.42 -0.68
CA ASP A 923 45.27 -16.69 0.48
C ASP A 923 45.24 -15.58 1.56
N ASN A 924 44.78 -14.37 1.23
CA ASN A 924 44.85 -13.20 2.11
C ASN A 924 43.55 -12.91 2.86
N MET A 925 42.39 -13.39 2.37
CA MET A 925 41.08 -13.12 2.97
C MET A 925 40.98 -13.61 4.43
N THR A 926 41.48 -14.80 4.74
CA THR A 926 41.50 -15.33 6.11
C THR A 926 42.37 -14.46 7.02
N SER A 927 43.54 -14.01 6.53
CA SER A 927 44.40 -13.07 7.26
C SER A 927 43.68 -11.74 7.51
N ALA A 928 42.96 -11.21 6.51
CA ALA A 928 42.18 -9.98 6.65
C ALA A 928 41.11 -10.10 7.75
N ILE A 929 40.32 -11.18 7.74
CA ILE A 929 39.30 -11.45 8.77
C ILE A 929 39.94 -11.55 10.16
N GLU A 930 41.06 -12.26 10.30
CA GLU A 930 41.75 -12.37 11.59
C GLU A 930 42.36 -11.05 12.07
N ASN A 931 42.84 -10.20 11.17
CA ASN A 931 43.40 -8.90 11.56
C ASN A 931 42.31 -7.91 11.96
N VAL A 932 41.16 -7.91 11.26
CA VAL A 932 39.96 -7.17 11.70
C VAL A 932 39.54 -7.64 13.09
N TRP A 933 39.49 -8.96 13.31
CA TRP A 933 39.14 -9.54 14.60
C TRP A 933 40.10 -9.11 15.73
N LYS A 934 41.42 -9.22 15.49
CA LYS A 934 42.45 -8.80 16.44
C LYS A 934 42.32 -7.31 16.82
N LEU A 935 41.99 -6.45 15.85
CA LEU A 935 41.77 -5.03 16.11
C LEU A 935 40.58 -4.81 17.04
N MET A 936 39.46 -5.49 16.77
CA MET A 936 38.25 -5.40 17.59
C MET A 936 38.53 -5.83 19.02
N GLU A 937 39.19 -6.97 19.22
CA GLU A 937 39.53 -7.48 20.56
C GLU A 937 40.53 -6.58 21.29
N LYS A 938 41.56 -6.07 20.59
CA LYS A 938 42.57 -5.17 21.17
C LYS A 938 41.95 -3.90 21.75
N TYR A 939 40.94 -3.35 21.06
CA TYR A 939 40.34 -2.06 21.40
C TYR A 939 38.90 -2.16 21.92
N LYS A 940 38.40 -3.38 22.15
CA LYS A 940 37.05 -3.66 22.65
C LYS A 940 35.92 -3.05 21.81
N PHE A 941 36.10 -3.00 20.49
CA PHE A 941 35.02 -2.62 19.57
C PHE A 941 33.94 -3.70 19.57
N SER A 942 32.68 -3.29 19.61
CA SER A 942 31.52 -4.19 19.51
C SER A 942 31.17 -4.51 18.06
N GLY A 943 31.66 -3.74 17.09
CA GLY A 943 31.29 -3.95 15.69
C GLY A 943 32.24 -3.35 14.67
N VAL A 944 31.95 -3.59 13.39
CA VAL A 944 32.68 -3.07 12.22
C VAL A 944 31.68 -2.50 11.22
N GLN A 945 31.98 -1.32 10.70
CA GLN A 945 31.32 -0.74 9.53
C GLN A 945 32.29 -0.82 8.35
N LEU A 946 31.86 -1.37 7.22
CA LEU A 946 32.68 -1.49 6.01
C LEU A 946 32.41 -0.31 5.06
N ASP A 947 33.43 0.51 4.80
CA ASP A 947 33.39 1.62 3.85
C ASP A 947 34.24 1.26 2.61
N CYS A 948 33.66 0.40 1.77
CA CYS A 948 34.39 -0.27 0.68
C CYS A 948 33.90 0.10 -0.72
N GLU A 949 32.88 0.95 -0.82
CA GLU A 949 32.19 1.30 -2.07
C GLU A 949 33.14 1.66 -3.22
N LYS A 950 34.16 2.50 -2.97
CA LYS A 950 35.11 2.96 -4.00
C LYS A 950 36.02 1.87 -4.55
N SER A 951 36.14 0.76 -3.83
CA SER A 951 37.03 -0.34 -4.19
C SER A 951 36.28 -1.56 -4.73
N VAL A 952 34.95 -1.61 -4.64
CA VAL A 952 34.17 -2.73 -5.15
C VAL A 952 33.79 -2.49 -6.60
N GLY A 953 34.03 -3.48 -7.45
CA GLY A 953 33.71 -3.45 -8.86
C GLY A 953 33.45 -4.83 -9.43
N ARG A 954 33.14 -4.90 -10.74
CA ARG A 954 32.69 -6.15 -11.39
C ARG A 954 33.68 -7.30 -11.23
N LYS A 955 34.99 -7.01 -11.15
CA LYS A 955 36.04 -8.04 -11.04
C LYS A 955 36.18 -8.64 -9.64
N ASN A 956 35.76 -7.92 -8.59
CA ASN A 956 36.08 -8.28 -7.21
C ASN A 956 34.86 -8.44 -6.29
N HIS A 957 33.65 -8.16 -6.79
CA HIS A 957 32.42 -8.27 -6.01
C HIS A 957 32.22 -9.65 -5.36
N VAL A 958 32.59 -10.74 -6.03
CA VAL A 958 32.50 -12.11 -5.46
C VAL A 958 33.41 -12.26 -4.24
N ASN A 959 34.64 -11.72 -4.29
CA ASN A 959 35.58 -11.76 -3.18
C ASN A 959 35.10 -10.90 -2.01
N PHE A 960 34.55 -9.72 -2.31
CA PHE A 960 33.93 -8.84 -1.32
C PHE A 960 32.74 -9.52 -0.63
N ASN A 961 31.79 -10.07 -1.40
CA ASN A 961 30.63 -10.78 -0.86
C ASN A 961 31.05 -11.99 0.01
N THR A 962 32.09 -12.72 -0.41
CA THR A 962 32.63 -13.83 0.38
C THR A 962 33.28 -13.34 1.68
N PHE A 963 33.99 -12.21 1.64
CA PHE A 963 34.58 -11.60 2.82
C PHE A 963 33.51 -11.13 3.82
N VAL A 964 32.48 -10.43 3.34
CA VAL A 964 31.35 -9.96 4.16
C VAL A 964 30.62 -11.14 4.80
N ARG A 965 30.30 -12.19 4.03
CA ARG A 965 29.62 -13.39 4.53
C ARG A 965 30.43 -14.09 5.63
N LYS A 966 31.72 -14.32 5.41
CA LYS A 966 32.58 -14.96 6.43
C LYS A 966 32.73 -14.11 7.68
N LEU A 967 32.71 -12.78 7.55
CA LEU A 967 32.76 -11.87 8.68
C LEU A 967 31.44 -11.91 9.47
N ALA A 968 30.29 -11.90 8.78
CA ALA A 968 28.96 -12.05 9.38
C ALA A 968 28.82 -13.37 10.16
N GLU A 969 29.18 -14.50 9.54
CA GLU A 969 29.19 -15.83 10.17
C GLU A 969 30.05 -15.87 11.45
N LYS A 970 31.15 -15.10 11.49
CA LYS A 970 32.02 -15.00 12.68
C LYS A 970 31.39 -14.13 13.77
N PHE A 971 30.67 -13.08 13.38
CA PHE A 971 30.03 -12.15 14.32
C PHE A 971 28.84 -12.78 15.02
N GLU A 972 27.97 -13.48 14.28
CA GLU A 972 26.79 -14.20 14.83
C GLU A 972 27.16 -15.18 15.94
N LYS A 973 28.32 -15.84 15.84
CA LYS A 973 28.78 -16.85 16.80
C LYS A 973 29.37 -16.27 18.08
N THR A 974 29.41 -14.96 18.24
CA THR A 974 30.12 -14.30 19.35
C THR A 974 29.38 -13.08 19.87
N LYS A 975 29.62 -12.76 21.14
CA LYS A 975 29.18 -11.48 21.72
C LYS A 975 30.35 -10.49 21.77
N ALA A 976 30.02 -9.21 21.81
CA ALA A 976 30.98 -8.16 22.08
C ALA A 976 31.40 -8.16 23.56
N SER A 977 32.50 -7.47 23.89
CA SER A 977 33.02 -7.40 25.26
C SER A 977 32.06 -6.74 26.28
N ASN A 978 31.07 -5.99 25.81
CA ASN A 978 29.99 -5.41 26.60
C ASN A 978 28.81 -6.38 26.81
N GLY A 979 28.82 -7.58 26.20
CA GLY A 979 27.75 -8.58 26.29
C GLY A 979 26.66 -8.45 25.23
N CYS A 980 26.66 -7.40 24.41
CA CYS A 980 25.66 -7.19 23.36
C CYS A 980 26.03 -7.94 22.06
N ASN A 981 25.09 -8.00 21.12
CA ASN A 981 25.34 -8.49 19.75
C ASN A 981 26.41 -7.64 19.06
N ARG A 982 27.16 -8.27 18.15
CA ARG A 982 28.16 -7.53 17.36
C ARG A 982 27.51 -6.87 16.16
N THR A 983 27.81 -5.58 15.95
CA THR A 983 27.34 -4.85 14.76
C THR A 983 28.25 -5.15 13.58
N LEU A 984 27.69 -5.67 12.48
CA LEU A 984 28.32 -5.60 11.17
C LEU A 984 27.44 -4.76 10.26
N SER A 985 27.99 -3.67 9.74
CA SER A 985 27.28 -2.77 8.82
C SER A 985 28.12 -2.44 7.59
N ALA A 986 27.46 -1.97 6.55
CA ALA A 986 28.10 -1.50 5.32
C ALA A 986 27.65 -0.08 5.01
N ARG A 987 28.57 0.71 4.44
CA ARG A 987 28.35 2.11 4.11
C ARG A 987 28.50 2.34 2.61
N PHE A 988 27.53 3.04 2.03
CA PHE A 988 27.50 3.44 0.62
C PHE A 988 27.20 4.93 0.47
N SER A 989 27.29 5.46 -0.75
CA SER A 989 26.98 6.85 -1.05
C SER A 989 26.16 6.98 -2.33
N SER A 990 25.79 8.22 -2.66
CA SER A 990 25.10 8.58 -3.91
C SER A 990 25.85 8.17 -5.19
N PHE A 991 27.11 7.72 -5.09
CA PHE A 991 27.88 7.16 -6.19
C PHE A 991 27.29 5.84 -6.71
N THR A 992 26.71 4.99 -5.85
CA THR A 992 26.16 3.69 -6.26
C THR A 992 24.81 3.81 -6.98
N LYS A 993 24.84 3.97 -8.31
CA LYS A 993 23.62 4.08 -9.14
C LYS A 993 22.99 2.73 -9.54
N SER A 994 23.71 1.63 -9.43
CA SER A 994 23.23 0.27 -9.79
C SER A 994 23.65 -0.76 -8.73
N PRO A 995 23.07 -0.74 -7.51
CA PRO A 995 23.54 -1.58 -6.40
C PRO A 995 23.49 -3.08 -6.74
N SER A 996 22.47 -3.55 -7.47
CA SER A 996 22.33 -4.95 -7.87
C SER A 996 23.42 -5.44 -8.84
N GLU A 997 24.14 -4.56 -9.53
CA GLU A 997 25.26 -4.95 -10.40
C GLU A 997 26.53 -5.28 -9.63
N TYR A 998 26.70 -4.71 -8.43
CA TYR A 998 27.97 -4.75 -7.68
C TYR A 998 27.86 -5.45 -6.33
N TYR A 999 26.64 -5.56 -5.77
CA TYR A 999 26.43 -6.05 -4.41
C TYR A 999 25.38 -7.15 -4.35
N ASN A 1000 25.59 -8.10 -3.44
CA ASN A 1000 24.59 -9.13 -3.14
C ASN A 1000 23.57 -8.57 -2.14
N ILE A 1001 22.42 -8.12 -2.63
CA ILE A 1001 21.37 -7.48 -1.81
C ILE A 1001 20.85 -8.41 -0.69
N PRO A 1002 20.56 -9.71 -0.94
CA PRO A 1002 20.22 -10.65 0.14
C PRO A 1002 21.25 -10.72 1.27
N LEU A 1003 22.55 -10.68 0.95
CA LEU A 1003 23.61 -10.66 1.96
C LEU A 1003 23.64 -9.33 2.72
N LEU A 1004 23.38 -8.20 2.04
CA LEU A 1004 23.27 -6.90 2.72
C LEU A 1004 22.08 -6.85 3.68
N ASN A 1005 20.98 -7.52 3.37
CA ASN A 1005 19.81 -7.65 4.25
C ASN A 1005 20.08 -8.48 5.53
N GLN A 1006 21.16 -9.25 5.57
CA GLN A 1006 21.60 -9.98 6.78
C GLN A 1006 22.49 -9.14 7.71
N LEU A 1007 22.95 -7.97 7.24
CA LEU A 1007 23.73 -7.05 8.07
C LEU A 1007 22.86 -6.39 9.13
N PHE A 1008 23.48 -5.84 10.17
CA PHE A 1008 22.75 -5.11 11.22
C PHE A 1008 21.99 -3.93 10.60
N TYR A 1009 22.70 -3.15 9.77
CA TYR A 1009 22.11 -2.18 8.85
C TYR A 1009 23.08 -1.87 7.69
N VAL A 1010 22.55 -1.18 6.69
CA VAL A 1010 23.27 -0.51 5.60
C VAL A 1010 23.05 0.99 5.74
N SER A 1011 24.14 1.77 5.83
CA SER A 1011 24.07 3.23 5.88
C SER A 1011 24.31 3.83 4.51
N ILE A 1012 23.53 4.85 4.16
CA ILE A 1012 23.70 5.57 2.91
C ILE A 1012 24.03 7.04 3.16
N ARG A 1013 25.20 7.45 2.67
CA ARG A 1013 25.65 8.84 2.65
C ARG A 1013 25.01 9.61 1.50
N MET A 1014 24.46 10.78 1.80
CA MET A 1014 23.80 11.66 0.83
C MET A 1014 24.78 12.51 0.00
N SER A 1015 26.07 12.18 -0.02
CA SER A 1015 27.10 12.91 -0.76
C SER A 1015 28.15 11.92 -1.30
N GLU A 1016 28.77 12.19 -2.45
CA GLU A 1016 29.77 11.25 -3.00
C GLU A 1016 31.02 11.22 -2.13
N THR A 1017 31.40 12.36 -1.55
CA THR A 1017 32.51 12.44 -0.58
C THR A 1017 32.11 13.10 0.74
N GLU A 1018 32.93 12.89 1.77
CA GLU A 1018 32.67 13.42 3.12
C GLU A 1018 32.82 14.93 3.26
N ASN A 1019 33.39 15.58 2.23
CA ASN A 1019 33.60 17.02 2.16
C ASN A 1019 32.61 17.70 1.20
N GLU A 1020 31.70 16.94 0.60
CA GLU A 1020 30.68 17.43 -0.30
C GLU A 1020 29.38 17.76 0.41
N ILE A 1021 28.53 18.44 -0.35
CA ILE A 1021 27.19 18.86 0.02
C ILE A 1021 26.26 17.65 -0.06
N ASP A 1022 25.44 17.45 0.98
CA ASP A 1022 24.34 16.49 0.91
C ASP A 1022 23.43 16.83 -0.28
N LEU A 1023 22.97 15.81 -1.00
CA LEU A 1023 21.99 15.95 -2.07
C LEU A 1023 20.75 16.69 -1.57
N PRO A 1024 20.05 17.44 -2.45
CA PRO A 1024 18.72 17.93 -2.16
C PRO A 1024 17.86 16.78 -1.64
N PHE A 1025 17.14 17.05 -0.56
CA PHE A 1025 16.42 15.98 0.12
C PHE A 1025 15.29 15.43 -0.75
N PHE A 1026 14.48 16.34 -1.30
CA PHE A 1026 13.39 16.03 -2.20
C PHE A 1026 13.80 16.14 -3.67
N GLN A 1027 13.10 15.38 -4.52
CA GLN A 1027 13.29 15.43 -5.95
C GLN A 1027 12.92 16.80 -6.52
N ASN A 1028 13.74 17.31 -7.44
CA ASN A 1028 13.42 18.55 -8.14
C ASN A 1028 12.25 18.32 -9.11
N HIS A 1029 11.15 19.03 -8.91
CA HIS A 1029 9.96 18.92 -9.77
C HIS A 1029 10.20 19.43 -11.20
N SER A 1030 11.12 20.38 -11.39
CA SER A 1030 11.46 20.93 -12.71
C SER A 1030 12.48 20.06 -13.46
N ASP A 1031 13.28 19.28 -12.73
CA ASP A 1031 14.21 18.29 -13.30
C ASP A 1031 14.18 16.99 -12.48
N PRO A 1032 13.25 16.07 -12.79
CA PRO A 1032 13.13 14.79 -12.11
C PRO A 1032 14.38 13.91 -12.24
N THR A 1033 15.31 14.21 -13.16
CA THR A 1033 16.54 13.43 -13.32
C THR A 1033 17.64 13.86 -12.35
N SER A 1034 17.48 15.02 -11.70
CA SER A 1034 18.41 15.50 -10.68
C SER A 1034 18.46 14.53 -9.48
N PRO A 1035 19.67 14.19 -9.00
CA PRO A 1035 19.83 13.29 -7.86
C PRO A 1035 19.25 13.92 -6.58
N SER A 1036 18.55 13.11 -5.80
CA SER A 1036 17.98 13.50 -4.51
C SER A 1036 18.12 12.37 -3.50
N THR A 1037 18.09 12.71 -2.21
CA THR A 1037 18.06 11.71 -1.13
C THR A 1037 16.90 10.74 -1.31
N GLU A 1038 15.69 11.25 -1.57
CA GLU A 1038 14.51 10.42 -1.78
C GLU A 1038 14.65 9.48 -2.98
N GLY A 1039 15.14 9.98 -4.12
CA GLY A 1039 15.36 9.18 -5.31
C GLY A 1039 16.35 8.05 -5.06
N PHE A 1040 17.38 8.31 -4.25
CA PHE A 1040 18.41 7.34 -3.94
C PHE A 1040 17.93 6.25 -2.95
N VAL A 1041 17.14 6.62 -1.94
CA VAL A 1041 16.49 5.64 -1.05
C VAL A 1041 15.56 4.72 -1.84
N LYS A 1042 14.75 5.27 -2.76
CA LYS A 1042 13.89 4.49 -3.66
C LYS A 1042 14.70 3.52 -4.53
N LEU A 1043 15.85 3.96 -5.04
CA LEU A 1043 16.74 3.13 -5.84
C LEU A 1043 17.23 1.88 -5.09
N TRP A 1044 17.63 2.01 -3.83
CA TRP A 1044 18.04 0.87 -3.00
C TRP A 1044 16.88 -0.03 -2.57
N LYS A 1045 15.71 0.54 -2.26
CA LYS A 1045 14.50 -0.24 -1.96
C LYS A 1045 14.08 -1.07 -3.18
N ASN A 1046 14.08 -0.47 -4.38
CA ASN A 1046 13.77 -1.16 -5.64
C ASN A 1046 14.79 -2.26 -5.99
N ALA A 1047 16.03 -2.14 -5.52
CA ALA A 1047 17.03 -3.19 -5.64
C ALA A 1047 16.79 -4.39 -4.70
N GLY A 1048 15.85 -4.28 -3.75
CA GLY A 1048 15.48 -5.32 -2.79
C GLY A 1048 16.07 -5.16 -1.39
N LEU A 1049 16.68 -4.00 -1.07
CA LEU A 1049 17.13 -3.71 0.30
C LEU A 1049 15.92 -3.46 1.20
N ILE A 1050 15.86 -4.11 2.35
CA ILE A 1050 14.71 -3.99 3.27
C ILE A 1050 14.79 -2.63 3.99
N SER A 1051 13.66 -1.90 4.07
CA SER A 1051 13.61 -0.55 4.64
C SER A 1051 14.19 -0.46 6.07
N HIS A 1052 13.83 -1.38 6.98
CA HIS A 1052 14.34 -1.36 8.36
C HIS A 1052 15.84 -1.72 8.46
N ARG A 1053 16.46 -2.22 7.39
CA ARG A 1053 17.93 -2.41 7.32
C ARG A 1053 18.64 -1.19 6.76
N LEU A 1054 17.92 -0.22 6.20
CA LEU A 1054 18.48 0.96 5.59
C LEU A 1054 18.46 2.13 6.59
N ILE A 1055 19.61 2.74 6.85
CA ILE A 1055 19.71 3.97 7.64
C ILE A 1055 20.26 5.13 6.80
N LEU A 1056 19.79 6.34 7.08
CA LEU A 1056 20.15 7.53 6.32
C LEU A 1056 21.26 8.31 7.02
N GLU A 1057 22.40 8.54 6.35
CA GLU A 1057 23.44 9.41 6.93
C GLU A 1057 23.18 10.88 6.63
N LEU A 1058 23.11 11.70 7.68
CA LEU A 1058 22.88 13.13 7.65
C LEU A 1058 24.11 13.90 8.13
N SER A 1059 24.39 15.04 7.51
CA SER A 1059 25.56 15.88 7.81
C SER A 1059 25.20 17.02 8.77
N PRO A 1060 25.61 16.99 10.07
CA PRO A 1060 25.29 18.03 11.05
C PRO A 1060 26.18 19.28 10.91
N TYR A 1061 26.67 19.57 9.71
CA TYR A 1061 27.58 20.66 9.43
C TYR A 1061 27.19 21.36 8.13
N GLY A 1062 27.69 22.57 7.94
CA GLY A 1062 27.43 23.37 6.75
C GLY A 1062 28.62 23.45 5.81
N TRP A 1063 28.49 24.29 4.79
CA TRP A 1063 29.53 24.62 3.84
C TRP A 1063 29.47 26.09 3.44
N LYS A 1064 30.63 26.62 3.05
CA LYS A 1064 30.74 27.95 2.45
C LYS A 1064 31.48 27.88 1.12
N ASP A 1065 31.30 28.91 0.31
CA ASP A 1065 32.12 29.08 -0.89
C ASP A 1065 33.60 29.29 -0.50
N GLY A 1066 34.47 28.59 -1.20
CA GLY A 1066 35.91 28.69 -1.06
C GLY A 1066 36.48 29.90 -1.79
N LYS A 1067 37.82 30.02 -1.79
CA LYS A 1067 38.50 31.14 -2.46
C LYS A 1067 38.49 31.00 -3.99
N LYS A 1068 38.36 29.77 -4.49
CA LYS A 1068 38.23 29.48 -5.92
C LYS A 1068 36.75 29.32 -6.29
N ALA A 1069 36.37 29.80 -7.47
CA ALA A 1069 35.02 29.62 -7.99
C ALA A 1069 34.65 28.12 -8.04
N GLY A 1070 33.52 27.76 -7.43
CA GLY A 1070 33.04 26.38 -7.32
C GLY A 1070 33.64 25.55 -6.18
N GLU A 1071 34.67 26.05 -5.47
CA GLU A 1071 35.20 25.39 -4.28
C GLU A 1071 34.17 25.50 -3.13
N LYS A 1072 33.93 24.40 -2.42
CA LYS A 1072 33.08 24.36 -1.23
C LYS A 1072 33.92 23.91 -0.04
N VAL A 1073 33.80 24.63 1.07
CA VAL A 1073 34.58 24.40 2.29
C VAL A 1073 33.62 23.98 3.41
N LYS A 1074 33.76 22.73 3.86
CA LYS A 1074 33.07 22.20 5.05
C LYS A 1074 33.34 23.09 6.27
N THR A 1075 32.28 23.43 6.99
CA THR A 1075 32.32 24.35 8.13
C THR A 1075 31.44 23.82 9.26
N TRP A 1076 31.97 23.79 10.48
CA TRP A 1076 31.30 23.19 11.63
C TRP A 1076 30.30 24.15 12.26
N GLN A 1077 29.28 23.64 12.97
CA GLN A 1077 28.24 24.46 13.59
C GLN A 1077 28.79 25.53 14.53
N GLY A 1078 29.74 25.16 15.39
CA GLY A 1078 30.41 26.12 16.28
C GLY A 1078 31.14 27.26 15.57
N ASP A 1079 31.51 27.10 14.28
CA ASP A 1079 32.23 28.13 13.52
C ASP A 1079 31.29 29.22 12.97
N PHE A 1080 30.02 28.90 12.72
CA PHE A 1080 29.06 29.84 12.10
C PHE A 1080 27.92 30.28 13.02
N CYS A 1081 27.67 29.59 14.13
CA CYS A 1081 26.64 29.98 15.10
C CYS A 1081 26.70 31.44 15.56
N PRO A 1082 27.87 32.07 15.79
CA PRO A 1082 27.91 33.48 16.13
C PRO A 1082 27.26 34.40 15.06
N ALA A 1083 27.26 33.97 13.80
CA ALA A 1083 26.60 34.66 12.70
C ALA A 1083 25.08 34.34 12.58
N MET A 1084 24.58 33.29 13.23
CA MET A 1084 23.15 32.93 13.26
C MET A 1084 22.30 33.75 14.24
N ASN A 1085 22.91 34.57 15.10
CA ASN A 1085 22.18 35.40 16.07
C ASN A 1085 21.33 36.51 15.41
N GLU A 1086 21.41 36.66 14.08
CA GLU A 1086 20.54 37.51 13.27
C GLU A 1086 19.61 36.64 12.39
N PRO A 1087 18.53 36.06 12.95
CA PRO A 1087 17.65 35.13 12.23
C PRO A 1087 16.98 35.73 10.98
N GLU A 1088 16.90 37.05 10.87
CA GLU A 1088 16.33 37.75 9.70
C GLU A 1088 17.16 37.58 8.42
N ASN A 1089 18.44 37.19 8.53
CA ASN A 1089 19.35 37.00 7.40
C ASN A 1089 19.42 35.55 6.90
N VAL A 1090 18.66 34.62 7.51
CA VAL A 1090 18.65 33.21 7.13
C VAL A 1090 17.52 32.95 6.12
N MET A 1091 17.89 32.63 4.88
CA MET A 1091 16.98 32.10 3.88
C MET A 1091 16.85 30.59 4.04
N HIS A 1092 15.65 30.05 3.90
CA HIS A 1092 15.41 28.61 4.01
C HIS A 1092 14.81 28.03 2.73
N ASP A 1093 15.39 26.94 2.26
CA ASP A 1093 14.92 26.16 1.12
C ASP A 1093 14.27 24.87 1.64
N TYR A 1094 12.95 24.80 1.51
CA TYR A 1094 12.12 23.69 1.99
C TYR A 1094 12.19 22.44 1.10
N LEU A 1095 12.72 22.55 -0.13
CA LEU A 1095 12.91 21.40 -1.01
C LEU A 1095 14.23 20.69 -0.73
N SER A 1096 15.30 21.46 -0.54
CA SER A 1096 16.59 20.90 -0.13
C SER A 1096 16.69 20.63 1.38
N LEU A 1097 15.77 21.21 2.18
CA LEU A 1097 15.83 21.23 3.64
C LEU A 1097 17.17 21.79 4.14
N THR A 1098 17.54 22.96 3.62
CA THR A 1098 18.76 23.67 3.99
C THR A 1098 18.49 25.14 4.27
N GLY A 1099 19.15 25.67 5.29
CA GLY A 1099 19.29 27.09 5.54
C GLY A 1099 20.49 27.67 4.76
N SER A 1100 20.42 28.95 4.45
CA SER A 1100 21.52 29.71 3.90
C SER A 1100 21.55 31.14 4.44
N MET A 1101 22.74 31.69 4.59
CA MET A 1101 22.94 33.08 4.99
C MET A 1101 24.05 33.71 4.14
N PRO A 1102 24.00 35.02 3.87
CA PRO A 1102 25.08 35.73 3.18
C PRO A 1102 26.32 35.83 4.08
N ASP A 1103 27.51 35.55 3.53
CA ASP A 1103 28.81 35.83 4.14
C ASP A 1103 29.69 36.67 3.18
N LYS A 1104 30.73 37.31 3.73
CA LYS A 1104 31.66 38.21 3.02
C LYS A 1104 32.37 37.55 1.85
N HIS A 1105 32.44 36.22 1.83
CA HIS A 1105 33.13 35.40 0.83
C HIS A 1105 32.20 34.46 0.03
N GLY A 1106 30.89 34.63 0.13
CA GLY A 1106 29.89 33.79 -0.55
C GLY A 1106 28.76 33.37 0.40
N ASN A 1107 27.82 32.55 -0.05
CA ASN A 1107 26.72 32.15 0.81
C ASN A 1107 27.13 30.96 1.67
N PHE A 1108 26.90 31.08 2.97
CA PHE A 1108 26.99 29.98 3.90
C PHE A 1108 25.71 29.14 3.82
N ARG A 1109 25.82 27.82 3.77
CA ARG A 1109 24.67 26.90 3.75
C ARG A 1109 24.81 25.84 4.84
N PHE A 1110 23.70 25.47 5.47
CA PHE A 1110 23.69 24.59 6.63
C PHE A 1110 22.33 23.91 6.80
N GLN A 1111 22.27 22.94 7.70
CA GLN A 1111 21.02 22.30 8.10
C GLN A 1111 20.66 22.80 9.51
N ARG A 1112 19.40 23.19 9.71
CA ARG A 1112 18.87 23.60 11.02
C ARG A 1112 18.39 22.39 11.81
N ILE A 1113 18.20 22.57 13.10
CA ILE A 1113 17.61 21.52 13.96
C ILE A 1113 16.25 21.08 13.41
N GLU A 1114 15.40 22.02 12.99
CA GLU A 1114 14.10 21.72 12.41
C GLU A 1114 14.20 20.88 11.13
N ASP A 1115 15.25 21.08 10.33
CA ASP A 1115 15.49 20.31 9.11
C ASP A 1115 15.82 18.86 9.45
N PHE A 1116 16.63 18.63 10.48
CA PHE A 1116 16.92 17.29 10.99
C PHE A 1116 15.68 16.61 11.55
N LEU A 1117 14.91 17.31 12.39
CA LEU A 1117 13.68 16.76 12.97
C LEU A 1117 12.70 16.38 11.86
N TYR A 1118 12.51 17.23 10.85
CA TYR A 1118 11.64 16.90 9.73
C TYR A 1118 12.14 15.69 8.92
N LYS A 1119 13.45 15.56 8.67
CA LYS A 1119 14.02 14.38 7.99
C LYS A 1119 13.78 13.10 8.80
N VAL A 1120 14.07 13.13 10.10
CA VAL A 1120 13.94 11.99 11.02
C VAL A 1120 12.48 11.59 11.19
N PHE A 1121 11.62 12.53 11.54
CA PHE A 1121 10.25 12.25 11.91
C PHE A 1121 9.28 12.22 10.74
N GLY A 1122 9.60 12.92 9.65
CA GLY A 1122 8.79 12.94 8.46
C GLY A 1122 9.13 11.83 7.51
N TYR A 1123 10.31 11.92 6.91
CA TYR A 1123 10.68 11.04 5.81
C TYR A 1123 11.06 9.65 6.28
N ILE A 1124 11.96 9.55 7.26
CA ILE A 1124 12.56 8.27 7.68
C ILE A 1124 11.50 7.37 8.32
N GLN A 1125 10.62 7.92 9.17
CA GLN A 1125 9.49 7.19 9.74
C GLN A 1125 8.49 6.73 8.67
N ARG A 1126 8.07 7.63 7.76
CA ARG A 1126 7.13 7.29 6.68
C ARG A 1126 7.66 6.18 5.76
N GLU A 1127 8.96 6.21 5.47
CA GLU A 1127 9.59 5.22 4.60
C GLU A 1127 9.99 3.93 5.33
N TYR A 1128 9.71 3.84 6.65
CA TYR A 1128 10.06 2.73 7.54
C TYR A 1128 11.54 2.39 7.54
N LEU A 1129 12.39 3.42 7.51
CA LEU A 1129 13.84 3.25 7.53
C LEU A 1129 14.32 2.88 8.94
N GLY A 1130 15.38 2.08 9.02
CA GLY A 1130 15.90 1.52 10.27
C GLY A 1130 16.61 2.51 11.18
N GLY A 1131 16.74 3.78 10.79
CA GLY A 1131 17.49 4.76 11.58
C GLY A 1131 18.15 5.89 10.80
N ILE A 1132 18.99 6.63 11.53
CA ILE A 1132 19.90 7.65 11.02
C ILE A 1132 21.33 7.39 11.43
N ALA A 1133 22.25 7.92 10.63
CA ALA A 1133 23.61 8.15 11.09
C ALA A 1133 23.98 9.63 10.99
N PHE A 1134 24.73 10.13 11.95
CA PHE A 1134 25.41 11.41 11.82
C PHE A 1134 26.78 11.17 11.23
N ASN A 1135 27.03 11.63 10.00
CA ASN A 1135 28.31 11.39 9.29
C ASN A 1135 29.53 11.95 10.04
N SER A 1136 29.33 12.95 10.89
CA SER A 1136 30.38 13.48 11.77
C SER A 1136 29.77 14.24 12.96
N MET A 1137 29.72 13.61 14.13
CA MET A 1137 29.27 14.26 15.38
C MET A 1137 30.15 15.45 15.77
N ASN A 1138 31.38 15.51 15.26
CA ASN A 1138 32.27 16.67 15.41
C ASN A 1138 31.65 17.97 14.85
N GLY A 1139 30.62 17.86 13.99
CA GLY A 1139 29.94 19.02 13.43
C GLY A 1139 28.79 19.59 14.21
N ASP A 1140 28.25 18.83 15.16
CA ASP A 1140 27.09 19.21 15.97
C ASP A 1140 27.52 19.93 17.25
N ASP A 1141 28.07 21.14 17.10
CA ASP A 1141 28.52 22.04 18.19
C ASP A 1141 28.94 21.34 19.50
N TYR A 1142 29.88 20.39 19.42
CA TYR A 1142 30.26 19.54 20.55
C TYR A 1142 30.83 20.30 21.76
N MET A 1143 31.25 21.56 21.57
CA MET A 1143 31.76 22.43 22.62
C MET A 1143 30.67 23.29 23.26
N GLY A 1144 29.47 23.37 22.65
CA GLY A 1144 28.39 24.24 23.10
C GLY A 1144 28.64 25.72 22.84
N PHE A 1145 29.41 26.07 21.80
CA PHE A 1145 29.71 27.45 21.46
C PHE A 1145 28.46 28.23 21.01
N CYS A 1146 27.44 27.55 20.50
CA CYS A 1146 26.18 28.12 20.04
C CYS A 1146 25.23 28.46 21.19
N GLY A 1147 25.56 28.12 22.45
CA GLY A 1147 24.73 28.44 23.62
C GLY A 1147 23.62 27.43 23.93
N SER A 1148 23.38 26.44 23.07
CA SER A 1148 22.37 25.39 23.24
C SER A 1148 22.87 24.14 23.98
N GLY A 1149 24.08 24.21 24.55
CA GLY A 1149 24.79 23.03 25.07
C GLY A 1149 25.46 22.19 23.98
N PRO A 1150 26.23 21.16 24.34
CA PRO A 1150 26.89 20.28 23.38
C PRO A 1150 25.89 19.40 22.61
N PHE A 1151 26.20 19.08 21.36
CA PHE A 1151 25.39 18.19 20.50
C PHE A 1151 23.91 18.56 20.37
N PRO A 1152 23.57 19.83 20.08
CA PRO A 1152 22.18 20.29 20.07
C PRO A 1152 21.32 19.56 19.02
N ILE A 1153 21.86 19.20 17.85
CA ILE A 1153 21.10 18.47 16.82
C ILE A 1153 20.84 17.04 17.28
N ILE A 1154 21.85 16.32 17.78
CA ILE A 1154 21.68 14.93 18.22
C ILE A 1154 20.72 14.87 19.42
N HIS A 1155 20.84 15.80 20.38
CA HIS A 1155 19.93 15.87 21.52
C HIS A 1155 18.49 16.21 21.13
N SER A 1156 18.29 17.03 20.09
CA SER A 1156 16.95 17.43 19.65
C SER A 1156 16.05 16.26 19.22
N ILE A 1157 16.64 15.15 18.77
CA ILE A 1157 15.90 13.94 18.38
C ILE A 1157 15.18 13.29 19.58
N TYR A 1158 15.73 13.44 20.78
CA TYR A 1158 15.20 12.79 21.99
C TYR A 1158 14.45 13.73 22.92
N ASN A 1159 14.75 15.04 22.87
CA ASN A 1159 14.27 16.02 23.84
C ASN A 1159 13.76 17.31 23.16
N SER A 1160 12.70 17.25 22.36
CA SER A 1160 12.08 18.49 21.88
C SER A 1160 10.87 18.85 22.75
N GLU A 1161 10.80 20.07 23.27
CA GLU A 1161 9.57 20.64 23.85
C GLU A 1161 8.44 20.77 22.79
N LYS A 1162 8.76 20.51 21.52
CA LYS A 1162 7.85 20.39 20.37
C LYS A 1162 7.29 18.97 20.18
N CYS A 1163 7.63 18.05 21.08
CA CYS A 1163 7.07 16.71 21.20
C CYS A 1163 5.61 16.72 21.67
N TYR A 1164 4.71 17.37 20.94
CA TYR A 1164 3.28 17.23 21.20
C TYR A 1164 2.82 15.87 20.70
N TYR A 1165 2.63 14.96 21.65
CA TYR A 1165 1.81 13.77 21.48
C TYR A 1165 0.38 14.23 21.18
N ASN A 1166 -0.02 14.24 19.90
CA ASN A 1166 -1.43 14.33 19.53
C ASN A 1166 -2.04 12.92 19.63
N GLY A 1167 -2.29 12.46 20.84
CA GLY A 1167 -3.34 11.47 21.09
C GLY A 1167 -4.62 12.20 21.51
N PRO A 1168 -5.81 11.64 21.25
CA PRO A 1168 -7.07 12.20 21.74
C PRO A 1168 -7.09 12.40 23.26
#